data_AF-A0A674APX5-F1
#
_entry.id   AF-A0A674APX5-F1
#
_cell.length_a   1.000
_cell.length_b   1.000
_cell.length_c   1.000
_cell.angle_alpha   90.00
_cell.angle_beta   90.00
_cell.angle_gamma   90.00
#
_symmetry.space_group_name_H-M   'P 1'
#
loop_
_entity.id
_entity.type
_entity.pdbx_description
1 polymer ?
#
loop_
_entity_poly.entity_id
_entity_poly.type
_entity_poly.pdbx_seq_one_letter_code
_entity_poly.pdbx_strand_id
1 'polypeptide(L)'
;MKLNVLFMTMLQLGDINSCFKPNYLKCTIDGMTLLSTTIDLIMLNHFTGPMAAMVKSEPLKSNIYPETEHCHSFSFSCPTHKITKEEITCNKPGTILRALETNDTFMELNQMDKTLKGKDIVINCCKGYIVKHFPCWLIKEDDLLTIEMVTFATDETAGDTDEETDNYVTFSIETTGGKNTKSKPILRNKHLQSYGPLCIYAKQKKEVKKALRNDGCFSNIVFEQKCQLSERLTGSKVSMGQIAKKLNGRNFEICLTKHKEEKETKMETSDSTIKTIVNSEGDTTQTSLFDPSPDSEGDRTQMTPSTLTTETSDVGESSSRRKQKRKSNPMPDHGEILTILRNQFDDLVKQMESRREDSQKRTLPEELDLMKQEFGKIRQKFSEVHRVKKLIELGASVCQVIVQGVQGVQGTGFVLFDNYILTNAHLFGETLRKNMQLLVDVSVKFNYENPNGSDVNVIKAKTLLIDFQYGLQGKHYMDYAILEMEPPKNKKQKKVPPGLLREYGPVPACGGACLIGHPGGLVKQIEPISIIGSEIREEAANKYKRENGHAIFTINDAVEENKKRYEEVMQENKDDFVTYNTSFFHGSSGSPVFDDLGRVFGMHTGGFNYEDKRTQSTQSVLEYALPLFTILQNFVIRLKEDNNQAVLTRVQEEAQKNRFLFEALFNGDEPMDMS
;
A
#
# COMPACT_ATOMS: atom_id res chain seq x y z
N MET A 1 -6.42 19.51 15.32
CA MET A 1 -5.69 19.97 14.12
C MET A 1 -4.74 21.14 14.46
N LYS A 2 -3.76 20.93 15.35
CA LYS A 2 -2.74 21.94 15.72
C LYS A 2 -1.29 21.38 15.76
N LEU A 3 -1.07 20.20 15.17
CA LEU A 3 0.24 19.53 15.15
C LEU A 3 0.88 19.42 13.74
N ASN A 4 0.07 19.42 12.67
CA ASN A 4 0.59 19.29 11.29
C ASN A 4 1.11 20.61 10.69
N VAL A 5 0.81 21.77 11.29
CA VAL A 5 1.32 23.08 10.81
C VAL A 5 2.75 23.36 11.30
N LEU A 6 3.22 22.66 12.34
CA LEU A 6 4.55 22.92 12.92
C LEU A 6 5.69 22.20 12.18
N PHE A 7 5.40 21.18 11.36
CA PHE A 7 6.42 20.33 10.74
C PHE A 7 6.98 20.85 9.40
N MET A 8 6.36 21.88 8.80
CA MET A 8 6.88 22.55 7.59
C MET A 8 7.83 23.72 7.89
N THR A 9 8.03 24.09 9.16
CA THR A 9 8.90 25.24 9.53
C THR A 9 10.28 24.82 10.09
N MET A 10 10.47 23.54 10.45
CA MET A 10 11.73 23.06 11.05
C MET A 10 12.77 22.47 10.08
N LEU A 11 12.57 22.58 8.77
CA LEU A 11 13.59 22.28 7.75
C LEU A 11 14.05 23.52 6.96
N GLN A 12 13.67 24.73 7.38
CA GLN A 12 13.94 25.95 6.63
C GLN A 12 14.44 27.15 7.46
N LEU A 13 14.81 26.94 8.72
CA LEU A 13 15.49 27.93 9.55
C LEU A 13 16.71 27.32 10.24
N GLY A 14 17.87 27.53 9.61
CA GLY A 14 19.20 27.13 10.07
C GLY A 14 20.23 28.21 9.74
N ASP A 15 19.85 29.48 9.82
CA ASP A 15 20.78 30.61 9.72
C ASP A 15 21.71 30.60 10.94
N ILE A 16 22.96 30.18 10.73
CA ILE A 16 24.07 30.43 11.65
C ILE A 16 25.12 31.21 10.87
N ASN A 17 25.11 32.53 11.05
CA ASN A 17 26.12 33.43 10.52
C ASN A 17 26.66 34.31 11.65
N SER A 18 27.99 34.54 11.66
CA SER A 18 28.79 35.17 12.73
C SER A 18 28.86 34.38 14.04
N CYS A 19 30.01 33.92 14.54
CA CYS A 19 31.31 34.58 14.63
C CYS A 19 32.47 33.55 14.70
N PHE A 20 33.49 33.72 13.86
CA PHE A 20 34.91 33.66 14.25
C PHE A 20 35.78 34.18 13.09
N LYS A 21 36.66 35.16 13.35
CA LYS A 21 37.60 35.68 12.35
C LYS A 21 38.82 34.76 12.21
N PRO A 22 39.48 34.72 11.04
CA PRO A 22 40.60 33.84 10.79
C PRO A 22 41.89 34.36 11.45
N ASN A 23 42.76 33.45 11.88
CA ASN A 23 44.16 33.76 12.15
C ASN A 23 45.07 32.78 11.42
N TYR A 24 46.14 33.33 10.85
CA TYR A 24 47.14 32.64 10.06
C TYR A 24 47.95 31.64 10.90
N LEU A 25 48.31 30.50 10.31
CA LEU A 25 49.71 30.09 10.34
C LEU A 25 50.08 29.35 9.04
N LYS A 26 51.20 29.77 8.43
CA LYS A 26 51.84 29.05 7.32
C LYS A 26 52.47 27.76 7.84
N CYS A 27 52.38 26.69 7.08
CA CYS A 27 53.56 25.87 6.78
C CYS A 27 53.46 25.37 5.34
N THR A 28 54.55 25.48 4.59
CA THR A 28 54.69 25.11 3.17
C THR A 28 55.63 23.90 3.06
N ILE A 29 55.88 23.39 1.82
CA ILE A 29 56.83 22.31 1.45
C ILE A 29 56.25 20.89 1.70
N ASP A 30 56.25 19.88 0.81
CA ASP A 30 56.16 19.73 -0.67
C ASP A 30 55.86 18.23 -0.96
N GLY A 31 55.53 17.70 -2.15
CA GLY A 31 55.39 18.25 -3.51
C GLY A 31 55.14 17.12 -4.56
N MET A 32 55.32 17.41 -5.86
CA MET A 32 55.40 16.49 -7.02
C MET A 32 54.28 15.45 -7.33
N THR A 33 53.30 15.92 -8.12
CA THR A 33 52.93 15.48 -9.50
C THR A 33 53.20 14.05 -10.02
N LEU A 34 52.12 13.40 -10.54
CA LEU A 34 51.98 12.39 -11.63
C LEU A 34 53.12 11.39 -11.97
N LEU A 35 52.76 10.10 -12.19
CA LEU A 35 52.50 9.56 -13.55
C LEU A 35 51.87 8.15 -13.57
N SER A 36 51.37 7.77 -14.76
CA SER A 36 50.70 6.51 -15.12
C SER A 36 51.65 5.54 -15.85
N THR A 37 51.51 4.21 -15.64
CA THR A 37 51.65 3.21 -16.72
C THR A 37 51.05 1.83 -16.44
N THR A 38 50.64 1.16 -17.53
CA THR A 38 50.12 -0.22 -17.64
C THR A 38 51.25 -1.22 -17.98
N ILE A 39 51.15 -2.50 -17.57
CA ILE A 39 51.91 -3.63 -18.18
C ILE A 39 51.03 -4.89 -18.27
N ASP A 40 51.19 -5.65 -19.36
CA ASP A 40 50.43 -6.85 -19.73
C ASP A 40 51.34 -8.09 -20.01
N LEU A 41 50.78 -9.28 -19.76
CA LEU A 41 50.99 -10.59 -20.44
C LEU A 41 52.36 -11.38 -20.43
N ILE A 42 52.23 -12.71 -20.23
CA ILE A 42 52.61 -13.85 -21.14
C ILE A 42 53.68 -14.95 -20.78
N MET A 43 53.26 -16.23 -21.01
CA MET A 43 53.99 -17.45 -21.50
C MET A 43 54.61 -18.62 -20.65
N LEU A 44 53.93 -19.79 -20.75
CA LEU A 44 54.33 -21.14 -21.28
C LEU A 44 55.13 -22.26 -20.50
N ASN A 45 54.38 -23.33 -20.14
CA ASN A 45 54.41 -24.78 -20.54
C ASN A 45 55.63 -25.77 -20.52
N HIS A 46 55.24 -27.01 -20.12
CA HIS A 46 55.60 -28.39 -20.61
C HIS A 46 56.87 -29.16 -20.17
N PHE A 47 56.69 -30.46 -19.82
CA PHE A 47 57.40 -31.72 -20.24
C PHE A 47 56.81 -32.93 -19.43
N THR A 48 55.97 -33.84 -19.99
CA THR A 48 56.20 -35.23 -20.54
C THR A 48 55.83 -36.44 -19.63
N GLY A 49 55.20 -37.49 -20.19
CA GLY A 49 54.80 -38.77 -19.53
C GLY A 49 55.81 -39.93 -19.72
N PRO A 50 55.45 -41.26 -19.75
CA PRO A 50 54.10 -41.88 -19.85
C PRO A 50 53.82 -43.20 -19.02
N MET A 51 52.53 -43.65 -18.99
CA MET A 51 51.99 -45.05 -18.90
C MET A 51 52.43 -46.03 -17.76
N ALA A 52 51.58 -46.90 -17.17
CA ALA A 52 50.14 -47.22 -17.33
C ALA A 52 49.57 -48.01 -16.12
N ALA A 53 48.26 -47.87 -15.83
CA ALA A 53 47.36 -48.93 -15.33
C ALA A 53 45.91 -48.41 -15.24
N MET A 54 44.91 -49.21 -15.63
CA MET A 54 43.48 -48.86 -15.50
C MET A 54 42.95 -49.13 -14.09
N VAL A 55 42.01 -48.30 -13.60
CA VAL A 55 40.67 -48.73 -13.12
C VAL A 55 39.81 -47.49 -12.76
N LYS A 56 38.59 -47.46 -13.32
CA LYS A 56 37.37 -46.70 -12.94
C LYS A 56 37.50 -45.27 -12.39
N SER A 57 37.04 -44.31 -13.19
CA SER A 57 36.81 -42.91 -12.82
C SER A 57 35.50 -42.70 -12.04
N GLU A 58 35.58 -42.11 -10.84
CA GLU A 58 34.48 -41.31 -10.27
C GLU A 58 34.59 -39.86 -10.80
N PRO A 59 33.51 -39.23 -11.30
CA PRO A 59 33.50 -37.80 -11.59
C PRO A 59 33.42 -36.98 -10.31
N LEU A 60 34.18 -35.87 -10.25
CA LEU A 60 34.11 -34.93 -9.15
C LEU A 60 32.71 -34.30 -9.02
N LYS A 61 32.28 -34.12 -7.77
CA LYS A 61 31.03 -33.44 -7.42
C LYS A 61 31.02 -32.01 -7.96
N SER A 62 30.16 -31.74 -8.92
CA SER A 62 29.56 -30.40 -9.08
C SER A 62 28.74 -30.09 -7.83
N ASN A 63 28.81 -28.84 -7.36
CA ASN A 63 27.86 -28.34 -6.37
C ASN A 63 26.52 -28.03 -7.07
N ILE A 64 25.84 -29.09 -7.48
CA ILE A 64 24.41 -29.05 -7.78
C ILE A 64 23.72 -28.91 -6.43
N TYR A 65 23.01 -27.79 -6.22
CA TYR A 65 21.93 -27.79 -5.24
C TYR A 65 20.92 -28.84 -5.72
N PRO A 66 20.57 -29.86 -4.92
CA PRO A 66 19.54 -30.78 -5.33
C PRO A 66 18.24 -29.99 -5.49
N GLU A 67 17.75 -29.89 -6.72
CA GLU A 67 16.35 -29.65 -6.97
C GLU A 67 15.61 -30.75 -6.21
N THR A 68 14.87 -30.38 -5.16
CA THR A 68 14.02 -31.31 -4.44
C THR A 68 12.86 -31.64 -5.37
N GLU A 69 13.02 -32.68 -6.18
CA GLU A 69 11.96 -33.24 -7.00
C GLU A 69 10.75 -33.50 -6.08
N HIS A 70 9.70 -32.70 -6.27
CA HIS A 70 8.44 -32.91 -5.58
C HIS A 70 7.86 -34.22 -6.09
N CYS A 71 7.95 -35.27 -5.27
CA CYS A 71 7.43 -36.59 -5.57
C CYS A 71 6.79 -37.17 -4.31
N HIS A 72 5.48 -37.42 -4.35
CA HIS A 72 4.76 -38.15 -3.30
C HIS A 72 3.50 -38.81 -3.88
N SER A 73 3.15 -39.99 -3.39
CA SER A 73 1.88 -40.67 -3.67
C SER A 73 0.93 -40.55 -2.48
N PHE A 74 -0.35 -40.32 -2.75
CA PHE A 74 -1.44 -40.50 -1.79
C PHE A 74 -2.61 -41.23 -2.47
N SER A 75 -3.67 -41.53 -1.74
CA SER A 75 -4.86 -42.17 -2.32
C SER A 75 -6.15 -41.47 -1.95
N PHE A 76 -7.21 -41.70 -2.73
CA PHE A 76 -8.55 -41.27 -2.36
C PHE A 76 -9.56 -42.42 -2.42
N SER A 77 -10.67 -42.23 -1.70
CA SER A 77 -11.87 -43.07 -1.75
C SER A 77 -13.10 -42.18 -1.93
N CYS A 78 -14.13 -42.69 -2.61
CA CYS A 78 -15.41 -41.99 -2.79
C CYS A 78 -16.55 -42.96 -2.49
N PRO A 79 -17.00 -43.06 -1.21
CA PRO A 79 -18.00 -44.03 -0.79
C PRO A 79 -19.34 -43.91 -1.53
N THR A 80 -19.75 -42.69 -1.90
CA THR A 80 -20.99 -42.43 -2.65
C THR A 80 -20.99 -43.09 -4.03
N HIS A 81 -19.82 -43.26 -4.64
CA HIS A 81 -19.63 -43.90 -5.94
C HIS A 81 -18.96 -45.27 -5.84
N LYS A 82 -18.88 -45.86 -4.64
CA LYS A 82 -18.28 -47.18 -4.34
C LYS A 82 -16.78 -47.30 -4.69
N ILE A 83 -16.07 -46.19 -4.82
CA ILE A 83 -14.62 -46.19 -5.04
C ILE A 83 -13.93 -46.43 -3.70
N THR A 84 -13.21 -47.55 -3.60
CA THR A 84 -12.59 -48.02 -2.36
C THR A 84 -11.19 -47.45 -2.14
N LYS A 85 -10.36 -47.41 -3.19
CA LYS A 85 -9.02 -46.80 -3.20
C LYS A 85 -8.56 -46.54 -4.64
N GLU A 86 -8.26 -45.30 -4.97
CA GLU A 86 -7.57 -44.87 -6.20
C GLU A 86 -6.28 -44.14 -5.80
N GLU A 87 -5.18 -44.35 -6.52
CA GLU A 87 -3.88 -43.76 -6.22
C GLU A 87 -3.61 -42.50 -7.08
N ILE A 88 -2.92 -41.52 -6.50
CA ILE A 88 -2.47 -40.29 -7.17
C ILE A 88 -1.00 -40.07 -6.82
N THR A 89 -0.16 -39.92 -7.84
CA THR A 89 1.26 -39.56 -7.70
C THR A 89 1.46 -38.12 -8.15
N CYS A 90 1.87 -37.25 -7.22
CA CYS A 90 2.19 -35.86 -7.51
C CYS A 90 3.67 -35.71 -7.89
N ASN A 91 3.94 -35.19 -9.08
CA ASN A 91 5.29 -34.89 -9.58
C ASN A 91 5.62 -33.38 -9.64
N LYS A 92 4.68 -32.52 -9.23
CA LYS A 92 4.82 -31.06 -9.16
C LYS A 92 4.03 -30.50 -7.97
N PRO A 93 4.54 -29.48 -7.25
CA PRO A 93 3.78 -28.84 -6.19
C PRO A 93 2.52 -28.18 -6.75
N GLY A 94 1.41 -28.30 -6.00
CA GLY A 94 0.13 -27.70 -6.35
C GLY A 94 -0.92 -27.87 -5.26
N THR A 95 -2.17 -27.53 -5.60
CA THR A 95 -3.32 -27.74 -4.74
C THR A 95 -3.80 -29.19 -4.81
N ILE A 96 -4.48 -29.65 -3.74
CA ILE A 96 -5.02 -31.00 -3.69
C ILE A 96 -6.10 -31.23 -4.76
N LEU A 97 -6.90 -30.20 -5.10
CA LEU A 97 -7.83 -30.29 -6.23
C LEU A 97 -7.10 -30.52 -7.56
N ARG A 98 -6.02 -29.79 -7.83
CA ARG A 98 -5.23 -29.97 -9.06
C ARG A 98 -4.59 -31.36 -9.14
N ALA A 99 -4.18 -31.92 -8.00
CA ALA A 99 -3.70 -33.30 -7.91
C ALA A 99 -4.81 -34.34 -8.15
N LEU A 100 -6.01 -34.13 -7.59
CA LEU A 100 -7.18 -34.98 -7.87
C LEU A 100 -7.55 -34.95 -9.36
N GLU A 101 -7.49 -33.78 -10.00
CA GLU A 101 -7.79 -33.60 -11.42
C GLU A 101 -6.77 -34.26 -12.38
N THR A 102 -5.67 -34.84 -11.91
CA THR A 102 -4.78 -35.68 -12.75
C THR A 102 -5.21 -37.15 -12.83
N ASN A 103 -6.20 -37.59 -12.05
CA ASN A 103 -6.69 -38.97 -12.05
C ASN A 103 -8.00 -39.06 -12.86
N ASP A 104 -8.01 -39.94 -13.87
CA ASP A 104 -9.16 -40.10 -14.78
C ASP A 104 -10.44 -40.51 -14.05
N THR A 105 -10.35 -41.43 -13.07
CA THR A 105 -11.48 -41.85 -12.24
C THR A 105 -12.12 -40.66 -11.51
N PHE A 106 -11.31 -39.77 -10.92
CA PHE A 106 -11.81 -38.54 -10.29
C PHE A 106 -12.38 -37.55 -11.32
N MET A 107 -11.77 -37.41 -12.49
CA MET A 107 -12.31 -36.56 -13.56
C MET A 107 -13.67 -37.05 -14.04
N GLU A 108 -13.88 -38.36 -14.22
CA GLU A 108 -15.18 -38.93 -14.59
C GLU A 108 -16.25 -38.66 -13.52
N LEU A 109 -15.95 -38.85 -12.23
CA LEU A 109 -16.85 -38.50 -11.12
C LEU A 109 -17.26 -37.01 -11.18
N ASN A 110 -16.27 -36.14 -11.30
CA ASN A 110 -16.45 -34.69 -11.32
C ASN A 110 -17.20 -34.22 -12.58
N GLN A 111 -17.09 -34.95 -13.70
CA GLN A 111 -17.81 -34.67 -14.94
C GLN A 111 -19.26 -35.18 -14.94
N MET A 112 -19.51 -36.41 -14.46
CA MET A 112 -20.87 -36.96 -14.38
C MET A 112 -21.79 -36.06 -13.54
N ASP A 113 -21.30 -35.56 -12.41
CA ASP A 113 -22.09 -34.72 -11.49
C ASP A 113 -22.21 -33.24 -11.90
N LYS A 114 -21.35 -32.73 -12.80
CA LYS A 114 -21.47 -31.37 -13.38
C LYS A 114 -22.73 -31.18 -14.25
N THR A 115 -23.41 -32.26 -14.63
CA THR A 115 -24.69 -32.22 -15.36
C THR A 115 -25.87 -31.72 -14.50
N LEU A 116 -25.72 -31.65 -13.17
CA LEU A 116 -26.70 -31.14 -12.23
C LEU A 116 -26.17 -29.89 -11.52
N LYS A 117 -26.79 -28.73 -11.77
CA LYS A 117 -26.38 -27.45 -11.16
C LYS A 117 -26.41 -27.53 -9.62
N GLY A 118 -25.29 -27.19 -8.98
CA GLY A 118 -25.20 -26.98 -7.53
C GLY A 118 -24.48 -28.06 -6.73
N LYS A 119 -23.65 -28.91 -7.36
CA LYS A 119 -22.78 -29.86 -6.66
C LYS A 119 -21.34 -29.35 -6.51
N ASP A 120 -20.72 -29.71 -5.38
CA ASP A 120 -19.33 -29.40 -4.99
C ASP A 120 -18.73 -30.63 -4.26
N ILE A 121 -17.48 -30.54 -3.80
CA ILE A 121 -16.78 -31.65 -3.12
C ILE A 121 -16.28 -31.29 -1.72
N VAL A 122 -16.36 -32.24 -0.79
CA VAL A 122 -15.74 -32.18 0.53
C VAL A 122 -14.60 -33.21 0.59
N ILE A 123 -13.40 -32.77 0.95
CA ILE A 123 -12.19 -33.61 0.99
C ILE A 123 -11.76 -33.80 2.45
N ASN A 124 -11.84 -35.01 2.98
CA ASN A 124 -11.40 -35.32 4.34
C ASN A 124 -10.05 -36.05 4.34
N CYS A 125 -9.15 -35.62 5.23
CA CYS A 125 -7.89 -36.30 5.54
C CYS A 125 -7.88 -36.78 7.00
N CYS A 126 -6.82 -37.50 7.41
CA CYS A 126 -6.67 -37.99 8.78
C CYS A 126 -6.65 -36.90 9.88
N LYS A 127 -6.45 -35.63 9.51
CA LYS A 127 -6.43 -34.45 10.41
C LYS A 127 -7.76 -33.67 10.45
N GLY A 128 -8.73 -34.04 9.62
CA GLY A 128 -10.00 -33.33 9.42
C GLY A 128 -10.30 -32.99 7.95
N TYR A 129 -11.37 -32.24 7.72
CA TYR A 129 -11.74 -31.67 6.42
C TYR A 129 -10.65 -30.69 5.96
N ILE A 130 -10.33 -30.70 4.66
CA ILE A 130 -9.38 -29.79 4.00
C ILE A 130 -10.03 -29.13 2.78
N VAL A 131 -9.61 -27.90 2.53
CA VAL A 131 -10.01 -27.08 1.38
C VAL A 131 -9.39 -27.56 0.07
N LYS A 132 -10.03 -27.30 -1.06
CA LYS A 132 -9.59 -27.63 -2.43
C LYS A 132 -8.22 -27.04 -2.78
N HIS A 133 -7.87 -25.91 -2.17
CA HIS A 133 -6.57 -25.24 -2.34
C HIS A 133 -5.50 -25.71 -1.34
N PHE A 134 -5.76 -26.72 -0.51
CA PHE A 134 -4.79 -27.27 0.43
C PHE A 134 -3.57 -27.83 -0.33
N PRO A 135 -2.32 -27.49 0.03
CA PRO A 135 -1.14 -27.95 -0.70
C PRO A 135 -0.98 -29.48 -0.67
N CYS A 136 -0.74 -30.10 -1.83
CA CYS A 136 -0.58 -31.56 -1.91
C CYS A 136 0.59 -32.06 -1.05
N TRP A 137 1.73 -31.35 -1.02
CA TRP A 137 2.91 -31.71 -0.20
C TRP A 137 2.70 -31.69 1.32
N LEU A 138 1.52 -31.27 1.81
CA LEU A 138 1.16 -31.34 3.23
C LEU A 138 0.33 -32.59 3.58
N ILE A 139 -0.06 -33.36 2.56
CA ILE A 139 -0.53 -34.75 2.65
C ILE A 139 0.72 -35.65 2.74
N LYS A 140 0.66 -36.72 3.53
CA LYS A 140 1.79 -37.65 3.65
C LYS A 140 1.76 -38.71 2.55
N GLU A 141 2.91 -39.30 2.31
CA GLU A 141 3.01 -40.58 1.58
C GLU A 141 1.98 -41.59 2.11
N ASP A 142 1.28 -42.25 1.19
CA ASP A 142 0.24 -43.25 1.46
C ASP A 142 -1.00 -42.78 2.27
N ASP A 143 -1.17 -41.48 2.56
CA ASP A 143 -2.39 -40.98 3.23
C ASP A 143 -3.63 -41.28 2.35
N LEU A 144 -4.71 -41.77 2.98
CA LEU A 144 -6.00 -41.99 2.32
C LEU A 144 -6.94 -40.82 2.59
N LEU A 145 -7.36 -40.14 1.52
CA LEU A 145 -8.40 -39.12 1.53
C LEU A 145 -9.79 -39.74 1.31
N THR A 146 -10.80 -39.12 1.88
CA THR A 146 -12.21 -39.47 1.65
C THR A 146 -12.90 -38.28 0.97
N ILE A 147 -13.42 -38.50 -0.24
CA ILE A 147 -14.10 -37.49 -1.03
C ILE A 147 -15.61 -37.75 -0.96
N GLU A 148 -16.37 -36.71 -0.64
CA GLU A 148 -17.83 -36.74 -0.65
C GLU A 148 -18.37 -35.67 -1.60
N MET A 149 -19.24 -36.10 -2.52
CA MET A 149 -19.96 -35.20 -3.43
C MET A 149 -21.15 -34.59 -2.70
N VAL A 150 -21.20 -33.27 -2.59
CA VAL A 150 -22.24 -32.54 -1.84
C VAL A 150 -23.08 -31.67 -2.75
N THR A 151 -24.32 -31.36 -2.37
CA THR A 151 -25.27 -30.55 -3.16
C THR A 151 -25.34 -29.08 -2.68
N PHE A 152 -24.23 -28.56 -2.15
CA PHE A 152 -24.08 -27.19 -1.68
C PHE A 152 -22.66 -26.71 -2.01
N ALA A 153 -22.48 -25.41 -2.28
CA ALA A 153 -21.15 -24.84 -2.48
C ALA A 153 -20.37 -24.84 -1.16
N THR A 154 -19.08 -25.17 -1.16
CA THR A 154 -18.27 -25.15 0.08
C THR A 154 -17.79 -23.75 0.48
N ASP A 155 -18.06 -22.73 -0.34
CA ASP A 155 -17.76 -21.30 -0.13
C ASP A 155 -16.28 -20.99 0.18
N GLU A 156 -15.38 -21.85 -0.32
CA GLU A 156 -13.94 -21.70 -0.26
C GLU A 156 -13.45 -20.60 -1.21
N THR A 157 -12.60 -19.70 -0.73
CA THR A 157 -11.89 -18.72 -1.57
C THR A 157 -10.68 -19.37 -2.23
N ALA A 158 -10.28 -18.90 -3.42
CA ALA A 158 -9.04 -19.38 -4.04
C ALA A 158 -7.84 -19.08 -3.12
N GLY A 159 -7.07 -20.10 -2.79
CA GLY A 159 -5.91 -19.99 -1.91
C GLY A 159 -4.61 -19.88 -2.67
N ASP A 160 -3.73 -19.01 -2.18
CA ASP A 160 -2.40 -18.76 -2.74
C ASP A 160 -1.41 -19.86 -2.29
N THR A 161 -0.79 -20.56 -3.24
CA THR A 161 0.20 -21.61 -2.97
C THR A 161 1.59 -21.19 -3.47
N ASP A 162 2.31 -20.46 -2.61
CA ASP A 162 3.74 -20.14 -2.81
C ASP A 162 4.59 -21.42 -2.92
N GLU A 163 5.61 -21.40 -3.79
CA GLU A 163 6.54 -22.53 -4.03
C GLU A 163 7.53 -22.82 -2.87
N GLU A 164 7.49 -22.06 -1.76
CA GLU A 164 8.37 -22.28 -0.59
C GLU A 164 7.93 -23.49 0.26
N THR A 165 8.36 -24.70 -0.11
CA THR A 165 7.94 -25.97 0.52
C THR A 165 8.16 -26.08 2.05
N ASP A 166 9.21 -25.45 2.58
CA ASP A 166 9.80 -25.84 3.88
C ASP A 166 9.26 -25.09 5.11
N ASN A 167 8.36 -24.12 4.93
CA ASN A 167 7.98 -23.17 5.98
C ASN A 167 6.53 -23.27 6.47
N TYR A 168 5.82 -24.38 6.25
CA TYR A 168 4.41 -24.55 6.64
C TYR A 168 4.18 -25.29 7.97
N VAL A 169 2.98 -25.11 8.53
CA VAL A 169 2.41 -25.88 9.66
C VAL A 169 0.96 -26.23 9.36
N THR A 170 0.48 -27.35 9.92
CA THR A 170 -0.94 -27.75 9.85
C THR A 170 -1.54 -27.84 11.25
N PHE A 171 -2.73 -27.29 11.47
CA PHE A 171 -3.42 -27.35 12.77
C PHE A 171 -4.93 -27.42 12.59
N SER A 172 -5.64 -28.08 13.50
CA SER A 172 -7.08 -28.32 13.38
C SER A 172 -7.90 -27.29 14.15
N ILE A 173 -9.02 -26.85 13.58
CA ILE A 173 -10.03 -26.05 14.27
C ILE A 173 -11.38 -26.76 14.23
N GLU A 174 -12.00 -26.88 15.41
CA GLU A 174 -13.36 -27.38 15.56
C GLU A 174 -14.37 -26.46 14.85
N THR A 175 -15.18 -27.06 13.98
CA THR A 175 -16.25 -26.39 13.22
C THR A 175 -17.47 -26.02 14.08
N THR A 176 -17.50 -26.49 15.32
CA THR A 176 -18.43 -26.04 16.37
C THR A 176 -17.76 -24.99 17.27
N GLY A 177 -18.49 -23.91 17.59
CA GLY A 177 -17.98 -22.84 18.43
C GLY A 177 -17.68 -23.30 19.86
N GLY A 178 -16.56 -22.84 20.41
CA GLY A 178 -16.19 -23.03 21.81
C GLY A 178 -16.96 -22.14 22.80
N LYS A 179 -16.28 -21.75 23.89
CA LYS A 179 -16.87 -20.91 24.94
C LYS A 179 -17.37 -19.56 24.41
N ASN A 180 -18.66 -19.27 24.67
CA ASN A 180 -19.41 -18.07 24.25
C ASN A 180 -19.62 -17.90 22.73
N THR A 181 -19.20 -18.86 21.91
CA THR A 181 -19.33 -18.88 20.43
C THR A 181 -20.30 -19.95 19.92
N LYS A 182 -20.75 -20.90 20.76
CA LYS A 182 -21.69 -21.99 20.41
C LYS A 182 -22.94 -21.57 19.62
N SER A 183 -23.48 -20.38 19.86
CA SER A 183 -24.67 -19.85 19.16
C SER A 183 -24.36 -19.02 17.91
N LYS A 184 -23.10 -18.90 17.51
CA LYS A 184 -22.65 -18.02 16.42
C LYS A 184 -22.19 -18.83 15.20
N PRO A 185 -22.49 -18.37 13.97
CA PRO A 185 -22.05 -19.05 12.75
C PRO A 185 -20.55 -18.80 12.52
N ILE A 186 -19.68 -19.68 13.02
CA ILE A 186 -18.22 -19.51 12.89
C ILE A 186 -17.69 -19.89 11.49
N LEU A 187 -18.42 -20.72 10.74
CA LEU A 187 -18.18 -21.00 9.33
C LEU A 187 -19.15 -20.21 8.44
N ARG A 188 -18.75 -19.94 7.19
CA ARG A 188 -19.62 -19.37 6.15
C ARG A 188 -20.76 -20.34 5.82
N ASN A 189 -20.40 -21.56 5.42
CA ASN A 189 -21.35 -22.63 5.21
C ASN A 189 -21.51 -23.49 6.49
N LYS A 190 -22.75 -23.59 6.98
CA LYS A 190 -23.11 -24.40 8.17
C LYS A 190 -23.13 -25.90 7.90
N HIS A 191 -23.33 -26.34 6.66
CA HIS A 191 -23.30 -27.76 6.29
C HIS A 191 -21.92 -28.40 6.53
N LEU A 192 -20.85 -27.60 6.51
CA LEU A 192 -19.49 -28.07 6.81
C LEU A 192 -19.31 -28.52 8.28
N GLN A 193 -20.24 -28.19 9.20
CA GLN A 193 -20.15 -28.56 10.62
C GLN A 193 -20.31 -30.07 10.88
N SER A 194 -20.92 -30.83 9.97
CA SER A 194 -21.09 -32.29 10.12
C SER A 194 -19.82 -33.08 9.81
N TYR A 195 -18.82 -32.48 9.17
CA TYR A 195 -17.61 -33.17 8.69
C TYR A 195 -16.45 -33.18 9.69
N GLY A 196 -16.69 -32.73 10.93
CA GLY A 196 -15.67 -32.70 11.99
C GLY A 196 -14.82 -31.43 11.94
N PRO A 197 -13.58 -31.44 12.48
CA PRO A 197 -12.71 -30.28 12.48
C PRO A 197 -12.11 -29.98 11.10
N LEU A 198 -11.79 -28.72 10.86
CA LEU A 198 -11.15 -28.19 9.66
C LEU A 198 -9.63 -28.14 9.87
N CYS A 199 -8.86 -28.72 8.95
CA CYS A 199 -7.40 -28.79 9.00
C CYS A 199 -6.79 -27.61 8.21
N ILE A 200 -6.32 -26.61 8.95
CA ILE A 200 -5.75 -25.36 8.43
C ILE A 200 -4.28 -25.56 8.09
N TYR A 201 -3.81 -25.00 6.97
CA TYR A 201 -2.39 -24.82 6.69
C TYR A 201 -1.97 -23.35 6.79
N ALA A 202 -0.73 -23.09 7.22
CA ALA A 202 -0.20 -21.72 7.34
C ALA A 202 1.32 -21.70 7.27
N LYS A 203 1.92 -20.62 6.71
CA LYS A 203 3.36 -20.36 6.90
C LYS A 203 3.65 -20.15 8.39
N GLN A 204 4.74 -20.72 8.92
CA GLN A 204 5.14 -20.68 10.35
C GLN A 204 5.11 -19.26 10.95
N LYS A 205 5.52 -18.24 10.19
CA LYS A 205 5.59 -16.84 10.62
C LYS A 205 4.29 -16.06 10.39
N LYS A 206 3.26 -16.64 9.76
CA LYS A 206 1.95 -15.99 9.53
C LYS A 206 1.17 -15.92 10.84
N GLU A 207 0.41 -14.84 11.05
CA GLU A 207 -0.54 -14.73 12.16
C GLU A 207 -1.69 -15.73 12.03
N VAL A 208 -2.21 -16.22 13.16
CA VAL A 208 -3.40 -17.08 13.21
C VAL A 208 -4.60 -16.43 12.51
N LYS A 209 -4.90 -15.15 12.76
CA LYS A 209 -6.00 -14.40 12.11
C LYS A 209 -5.91 -14.49 10.58
N LYS A 210 -4.70 -14.35 10.05
CA LYS A 210 -4.44 -14.38 8.60
C LYS A 210 -4.49 -15.81 8.05
N ALA A 211 -3.99 -16.81 8.79
CA ALA A 211 -4.15 -18.22 8.43
C ALA A 211 -5.64 -18.61 8.25
N LEU A 212 -6.51 -18.19 9.18
CA LEU A 212 -7.95 -18.49 9.09
C LEU A 212 -8.66 -17.69 8.00
N ARG A 213 -8.13 -16.52 7.59
CA ARG A 213 -8.65 -15.80 6.43
C ARG A 213 -8.25 -16.47 5.12
N ASN A 214 -6.99 -16.88 5.00
CA ASN A 214 -6.45 -17.59 3.83
C ASN A 214 -7.12 -18.95 3.56
N ASP A 215 -7.60 -19.62 4.62
CA ASP A 215 -8.37 -20.86 4.53
C ASP A 215 -9.79 -20.65 3.94
N GLY A 216 -10.39 -19.47 4.11
CA GLY A 216 -11.63 -19.09 3.44
C GLY A 216 -12.94 -19.62 4.05
N CYS A 217 -12.95 -20.75 4.76
CA CYS A 217 -14.20 -21.34 5.29
C CYS A 217 -14.84 -20.55 6.45
N PHE A 218 -14.09 -19.66 7.10
CA PHE A 218 -14.54 -18.94 8.30
C PHE A 218 -15.42 -17.72 8.00
N SER A 219 -16.45 -17.55 8.83
CA SER A 219 -17.37 -16.41 8.78
C SER A 219 -16.72 -15.14 9.34
N ASN A 220 -17.08 -13.98 8.78
CA ASN A 220 -16.54 -12.67 9.17
C ASN A 220 -16.68 -12.37 10.67
N ILE A 221 -17.68 -12.98 11.33
CA ILE A 221 -17.90 -12.86 12.78
C ILE A 221 -16.70 -13.32 13.63
N VAL A 222 -15.87 -14.23 13.10
CA VAL A 222 -14.61 -14.70 13.73
C VAL A 222 -13.55 -13.60 13.74
N PHE A 223 -13.59 -12.68 12.78
CA PHE A 223 -12.59 -11.63 12.55
C PHE A 223 -13.02 -10.25 13.07
N GLU A 224 -14.32 -9.97 13.10
CA GLU A 224 -14.93 -8.73 13.62
C GLU A 224 -14.99 -8.72 15.15
N GLN A 225 -15.26 -9.88 15.77
CA GLN A 225 -15.44 -9.99 17.21
C GLN A 225 -14.13 -10.42 17.89
N LYS A 226 -14.02 -10.16 19.20
CA LYS A 226 -12.86 -10.56 20.03
C LYS A 226 -12.84 -12.07 20.26
N CYS A 227 -12.56 -12.81 19.20
CA CYS A 227 -12.36 -14.24 19.19
C CYS A 227 -10.89 -14.56 19.51
N GLN A 228 -10.67 -15.74 20.08
CA GLN A 228 -9.37 -16.32 20.37
C GLN A 228 -9.47 -17.84 20.20
N LEU A 229 -8.36 -18.50 19.90
CA LEU A 229 -8.32 -19.95 19.92
C LEU A 229 -8.16 -20.46 21.36
N SER A 230 -8.77 -21.60 21.65
CA SER A 230 -8.58 -22.34 22.90
C SER A 230 -8.22 -23.77 22.56
N GLU A 231 -7.06 -24.25 22.99
CA GLU A 231 -6.63 -25.62 22.73
C GLU A 231 -7.53 -26.62 23.46
N ARG A 232 -8.01 -27.65 22.75
CA ARG A 232 -8.91 -28.66 23.30
C ARG A 232 -8.30 -29.49 24.44
N LEU A 233 -7.01 -29.82 24.35
CA LEU A 233 -6.31 -30.69 25.31
C LEU A 233 -5.92 -29.98 26.60
N THR A 234 -5.54 -28.69 26.53
CA THR A 234 -4.94 -27.96 27.67
C THR A 234 -5.77 -26.77 28.15
N GLY A 235 -6.77 -26.33 27.38
CA GLY A 235 -7.45 -25.05 27.60
C GLY A 235 -6.58 -23.81 27.32
N SER A 236 -5.36 -23.98 26.80
CA SER A 236 -4.43 -22.89 26.51
C SER A 236 -5.01 -21.93 25.48
N LYS A 237 -4.97 -20.64 25.81
CA LYS A 237 -5.51 -19.58 24.98
C LYS A 237 -4.46 -19.04 24.02
N VAL A 238 -4.80 -18.99 22.74
CA VAL A 238 -3.95 -18.44 21.67
C VAL A 238 -4.67 -17.24 21.08
N SER A 239 -4.03 -16.07 21.16
CA SER A 239 -4.55 -14.84 20.54
C SER A 239 -4.47 -14.94 19.01
N MET A 240 -5.45 -14.37 18.31
CA MET A 240 -5.49 -14.35 16.85
C MET A 240 -4.26 -13.63 16.22
N GLY A 241 -3.58 -12.75 16.96
CA GLY A 241 -2.34 -12.10 16.52
C GLY A 241 -1.04 -12.90 16.75
N GLN A 242 -1.10 -14.11 17.33
CA GLN A 242 0.10 -14.94 17.49
C GLN A 242 0.51 -15.62 16.17
N ILE A 243 1.80 -15.95 16.03
CA ILE A 243 2.32 -16.67 14.86
C ILE A 243 1.95 -18.16 14.89
N ALA A 244 1.62 -18.71 13.71
CA ALA A 244 1.14 -20.08 13.53
C ALA A 244 2.15 -21.17 13.96
N LYS A 245 3.46 -20.88 13.98
CA LYS A 245 4.53 -21.85 14.31
C LYS A 245 4.25 -22.73 15.53
N LYS A 246 3.66 -22.17 16.58
CA LYS A 246 3.38 -22.90 17.84
C LYS A 246 2.10 -23.76 17.79
N LEU A 247 1.32 -23.71 16.72
CA LEU A 247 0.04 -24.43 16.60
C LEU A 247 0.17 -25.80 15.90
N ASN A 248 1.31 -26.09 15.27
CA ASN A 248 1.49 -27.30 14.45
C ASN A 248 1.08 -28.58 15.17
N GLY A 249 0.20 -29.38 14.55
CA GLY A 249 -0.32 -30.64 15.06
C GLY A 249 -1.31 -30.52 16.24
N ARG A 250 -1.75 -29.32 16.61
CA ARG A 250 -2.65 -29.08 17.75
C ARG A 250 -4.08 -28.80 17.28
N ASN A 251 -5.06 -29.03 18.15
CA ASN A 251 -6.49 -28.86 17.87
C ASN A 251 -7.12 -27.77 18.79
N PHE A 252 -7.88 -26.86 18.21
CA PHE A 252 -8.43 -25.67 18.86
C PHE A 252 -9.93 -25.49 18.61
N GLU A 253 -10.63 -24.88 19.57
CA GLU A 253 -11.96 -24.29 19.37
C GLU A 253 -11.88 -22.75 19.32
N ILE A 254 -12.71 -22.11 18.50
CA ILE A 254 -12.85 -20.65 18.48
C ILE A 254 -13.72 -20.23 19.65
N CYS A 255 -13.17 -19.42 20.56
CA CYS A 255 -13.80 -18.90 21.77
C CYS A 255 -13.98 -17.37 21.73
N LEU A 256 -15.03 -16.85 22.34
CA LEU A 256 -15.27 -15.42 22.52
C LEU A 256 -14.79 -14.96 23.91
N THR A 257 -13.99 -13.89 23.96
CA THR A 257 -13.60 -13.27 25.25
C THR A 257 -14.80 -12.60 25.91
N LYS A 258 -15.14 -12.99 27.15
CA LYS A 258 -16.08 -12.18 27.96
C LYS A 258 -15.38 -10.88 28.37
N HIS A 259 -16.13 -9.78 28.44
CA HIS A 259 -15.74 -8.66 29.29
C HIS A 259 -15.62 -9.18 30.73
N LYS A 260 -14.45 -8.98 31.33
CA LYS A 260 -14.31 -8.96 32.79
C LYS A 260 -14.48 -7.50 33.20
N GLU A 261 -15.55 -7.22 33.94
CA GLU A 261 -15.46 -6.18 34.96
C GLU A 261 -14.53 -6.72 36.03
N GLU A 262 -13.31 -6.19 36.13
CA GLU A 262 -12.42 -6.56 37.23
C GLU A 262 -12.85 -5.78 38.47
N LYS A 263 -13.54 -6.48 39.38
CA LYS A 263 -13.73 -5.98 40.73
C LYS A 263 -12.38 -5.85 41.40
N GLU A 264 -11.97 -4.60 41.65
CA GLU A 264 -10.82 -4.29 42.51
C GLU A 264 -10.95 -5.06 43.82
N THR A 265 -10.04 -6.01 44.02
CA THR A 265 -9.92 -6.73 45.28
C THR A 265 -8.71 -6.13 45.98
N LYS A 266 -8.96 -5.43 47.09
CA LYS A 266 -7.93 -4.73 47.86
C LYS A 266 -6.77 -5.67 48.19
N MET A 267 -5.55 -5.18 48.01
CA MET A 267 -4.36 -5.77 48.61
C MET A 267 -3.59 -4.65 49.32
N GLU A 268 -3.69 -4.63 50.65
CA GLU A 268 -2.88 -3.76 51.51
C GLU A 268 -1.51 -4.41 51.77
N THR A 269 -0.50 -3.56 52.00
CA THR A 269 0.84 -3.88 52.53
C THR A 269 1.72 -4.83 51.68
N SER A 270 3.03 -4.64 51.59
CA SER A 270 3.93 -3.66 52.20
C SER A 270 5.21 -3.53 51.37
N ASP A 271 5.80 -2.34 51.28
CA ASP A 271 7.25 -2.24 51.39
C ASP A 271 7.68 -0.89 51.99
N SER A 272 8.87 -0.82 52.56
CA SER A 272 9.30 0.25 53.46
C SER A 272 10.73 0.73 53.19
N THR A 273 10.92 2.06 53.20
CA THR A 273 12.23 2.75 53.28
C THR A 273 13.06 2.62 51.98
N ILE A 274 13.62 3.68 51.38
CA ILE A 274 14.48 4.69 52.02
C ILE A 274 14.13 6.14 51.64
N LYS A 275 14.30 6.99 52.66
CA LYS A 275 14.17 8.45 52.75
C LYS A 275 14.96 9.22 51.68
N THR A 276 14.44 10.37 51.27
CA THR A 276 15.22 11.63 51.24
C THR A 276 14.32 12.77 51.71
N ILE A 277 14.92 13.75 52.37
CA ILE A 277 14.27 14.66 53.33
C ILE A 277 13.78 15.94 52.65
N VAL A 278 12.60 16.40 53.07
CA VAL A 278 12.06 17.74 52.78
C VAL A 278 12.88 18.79 53.53
N ASN A 279 13.21 19.90 52.88
CA ASN A 279 13.31 21.18 53.59
C ASN A 279 12.59 22.26 52.77
N SER A 280 11.50 22.74 53.34
CA SER A 280 10.74 23.89 52.89
C SER A 280 10.95 25.02 53.88
N GLU A 281 11.57 26.12 53.45
CA GLU A 281 11.51 27.39 54.15
C GLU A 281 11.02 28.43 53.14
N GLY A 282 9.90 29.07 53.47
CA GLY A 282 9.46 30.28 52.80
C GLY A 282 9.66 31.44 53.75
N ASP A 283 10.05 32.59 53.23
CA ASP A 283 9.93 33.85 53.96
C ASP A 283 9.40 34.97 53.04
N THR A 284 8.78 35.96 53.67
CA THR A 284 7.94 36.98 53.06
C THR A 284 8.61 38.35 53.16
N THR A 285 8.82 39.04 52.03
CA THR A 285 9.00 40.50 52.06
C THR A 285 8.29 41.20 50.92
N GLN A 286 7.58 42.27 51.30
CA GLN A 286 6.89 43.21 50.41
C GLN A 286 7.89 44.10 49.67
N THR A 287 7.55 44.57 48.47
CA THR A 287 7.75 45.99 48.12
C THR A 287 6.70 46.41 47.08
N SER A 288 6.06 47.55 47.31
CA SER A 288 5.10 48.22 46.44
C SER A 288 5.79 49.12 45.41
N LEU A 289 5.10 49.55 44.34
CA LEU A 289 4.68 50.95 44.13
C LEU A 289 4.19 51.28 42.70
N PHE A 290 3.26 52.25 42.65
CA PHE A 290 2.82 53.10 41.52
C PHE A 290 1.93 52.52 40.39
N ASP A 291 0.63 52.58 40.69
CA ASP A 291 -0.48 53.01 39.80
C ASP A 291 -0.26 54.47 39.30
N PRO A 292 -0.93 54.97 38.22
CA PRO A 292 -2.35 55.36 38.33
C PRO A 292 -3.27 55.16 37.10
N SER A 293 -4.50 54.69 37.36
CA SER A 293 -5.82 55.40 37.31
C SER A 293 -5.95 56.72 36.48
N PRO A 294 -7.17 57.18 36.04
CA PRO A 294 -8.50 56.92 36.66
C PRO A 294 -9.77 56.80 35.76
N ASP A 295 -10.81 56.15 36.33
CA ASP A 295 -12.23 56.56 36.54
C ASP A 295 -13.10 57.18 35.37
N SER A 296 -14.45 57.28 35.39
CA SER A 296 -15.48 57.00 36.42
C SER A 296 -16.93 56.89 35.88
N GLU A 297 -17.87 56.42 36.74
CA GLU A 297 -19.35 56.65 36.83
C GLU A 297 -20.30 56.38 35.60
N GLY A 298 -21.62 56.11 35.73
CA GLY A 298 -22.51 55.90 36.89
C GLY A 298 -23.98 55.54 36.51
N ASP A 299 -24.74 55.06 37.51
CA ASP A 299 -26.20 55.01 37.82
C ASP A 299 -27.35 54.49 36.87
N ARG A 300 -28.34 53.81 37.52
CA ARG A 300 -29.84 53.69 37.40
C ARG A 300 -30.63 53.79 36.04
N THR A 301 -31.88 53.30 35.84
CA THR A 301 -32.93 52.53 36.59
C THR A 301 -33.84 51.72 35.62
N GLN A 302 -34.47 50.66 36.14
CA GLN A 302 -35.59 49.79 35.66
C GLN A 302 -36.67 50.39 34.70
N MET A 303 -37.17 49.60 33.73
CA MET A 303 -38.50 48.92 33.76
C MET A 303 -38.89 48.22 32.43
N THR A 304 -39.68 47.15 32.53
CA THR A 304 -40.25 46.27 31.48
C THR A 304 -41.76 46.53 31.29
N PRO A 305 -42.54 45.73 30.51
CA PRO A 305 -42.34 45.15 29.17
C PRO A 305 -43.54 45.45 28.22
N SER A 306 -43.48 45.04 26.93
CA SER A 306 -44.60 44.31 26.28
C SER A 306 -44.29 43.72 24.91
N THR A 307 -44.87 42.54 24.76
CA THR A 307 -44.88 41.47 23.75
C THR A 307 -45.36 41.79 22.32
N LEU A 308 -45.01 40.84 21.42
CA LEU A 308 -45.77 40.30 20.26
C LEU A 308 -45.54 40.85 18.80
N THR A 309 -45.17 39.88 17.97
CA THR A 309 -45.63 39.55 16.59
C THR A 309 -45.01 40.13 15.30
N THR A 310 -44.87 39.17 14.36
CA THR A 310 -44.91 39.26 12.88
C THR A 310 -43.77 39.90 12.08
N GLU A 311 -42.86 39.03 11.63
CA GLU A 311 -42.70 38.61 10.22
C GLU A 311 -42.48 39.62 9.06
N THR A 312 -41.26 39.49 8.50
CA THR A 312 -40.90 39.43 7.05
C THR A 312 -40.85 40.68 6.16
N SER A 313 -39.89 40.61 5.21
CA SER A 313 -39.64 41.50 4.05
C SER A 313 -39.15 42.93 4.36
N ASP A 314 -38.31 43.59 3.55
CA ASP A 314 -37.23 43.11 2.68
C ASP A 314 -36.24 44.27 2.39
N VAL A 315 -35.09 43.97 1.77
CA VAL A 315 -34.18 44.86 0.99
C VAL A 315 -34.25 46.40 1.20
N GLY A 316 -33.17 47.03 1.70
CA GLY A 316 -33.04 48.50 1.69
C GLY A 316 -31.65 49.02 2.11
N GLU A 317 -30.85 49.43 1.13
CA GLU A 317 -29.44 49.82 1.25
C GLU A 317 -29.16 51.18 1.96
N SER A 318 -27.90 51.40 2.33
CA SER A 318 -27.22 52.72 2.51
C SER A 318 -27.10 53.37 3.90
N SER A 319 -25.89 53.18 4.48
CA SER A 319 -25.02 54.22 5.08
C SER A 319 -25.55 55.13 6.21
N SER A 320 -24.99 54.96 7.42
CA SER A 320 -24.31 56.04 8.17
C SER A 320 -23.71 55.57 9.50
N ARG A 321 -22.51 56.06 9.84
CA ARG A 321 -21.78 55.67 11.07
C ARG A 321 -22.41 56.31 12.32
N ARG A 322 -22.73 55.49 13.34
CA ARG A 322 -22.63 55.86 14.76
C ARG A 322 -22.41 54.61 15.63
N LYS A 323 -21.21 54.48 16.23
CA LYS A 323 -20.91 53.43 17.22
C LYS A 323 -21.67 53.75 18.53
N GLN A 324 -22.88 53.24 18.69
CA GLN A 324 -23.48 53.13 20.02
C GLN A 324 -22.91 51.89 20.73
N LYS A 325 -22.12 52.12 21.79
CA LYS A 325 -21.80 51.08 22.78
C LYS A 325 -23.13 50.60 23.38
N ARG A 326 -23.63 49.43 22.97
CA ARG A 326 -24.64 48.72 23.77
C ARG A 326 -23.97 48.35 25.09
N LYS A 327 -24.47 48.87 26.22
CA LYS A 327 -24.14 48.31 27.54
C LYS A 327 -24.59 46.84 27.49
N SER A 328 -23.65 45.91 27.53
CA SER A 328 -23.98 44.52 27.80
C SER A 328 -24.50 44.45 29.23
N ASN A 329 -25.71 43.92 29.43
CA ASN A 329 -26.06 43.39 30.74
C ASN A 329 -24.99 42.36 31.11
N PRO A 330 -24.55 42.27 32.39
CA PRO A 330 -23.76 41.14 32.84
C PRO A 330 -24.52 39.87 32.45
N MET A 331 -23.90 39.00 31.66
CA MET A 331 -24.45 37.66 31.50
C MET A 331 -24.49 37.01 32.90
N PRO A 332 -25.57 36.29 33.26
CA PRO A 332 -25.53 35.43 34.42
C PRO A 332 -24.33 34.49 34.30
N ASP A 333 -23.72 34.11 35.42
CA ASP A 333 -22.45 33.38 35.43
C ASP A 333 -22.49 32.23 34.41
N HIS A 334 -21.58 32.31 33.44
CA HIS A 334 -21.54 31.38 32.33
C HIS A 334 -21.32 29.94 32.83
N GLY A 335 -20.71 29.79 34.01
CA GLY A 335 -20.58 28.53 34.75
C GLY A 335 -21.90 27.93 35.21
N GLU A 336 -22.81 28.72 35.81
CA GLU A 336 -24.14 28.23 36.23
C GLU A 336 -24.98 27.80 35.03
N ILE A 337 -25.03 28.62 33.96
CA ILE A 337 -25.80 28.28 32.74
C ILE A 337 -25.24 27.00 32.09
N LEU A 338 -23.91 26.85 31.98
CA LEU A 338 -23.29 25.64 31.47
C LEU A 338 -23.53 24.42 32.37
N THR A 339 -23.60 24.61 33.69
CA THR A 339 -23.88 23.54 34.66
C THR A 339 -25.34 23.09 34.57
N ILE A 340 -26.29 24.04 34.50
CA ILE A 340 -27.72 23.74 34.30
C ILE A 340 -27.93 23.00 32.97
N LEU A 341 -27.32 23.47 31.87
CA LEU A 341 -27.43 22.82 30.57
C LEU A 341 -26.79 21.42 30.54
N ARG A 342 -25.67 21.20 31.23
CA ARG A 342 -25.08 19.86 31.37
C ARG A 342 -25.98 18.93 32.18
N ASN A 343 -26.47 19.39 33.33
CA ASN A 343 -27.36 18.61 34.20
C ASN A 343 -28.72 18.31 33.54
N GLN A 344 -29.24 19.20 32.69
CA GLN A 344 -30.47 18.97 31.92
C GLN A 344 -30.32 17.89 30.84
N PHE A 345 -29.10 17.66 30.35
CA PHE A 345 -28.79 16.70 29.31
C PHE A 345 -27.70 15.71 29.78
N ASP A 346 -27.78 15.30 31.04
CA ASP A 346 -26.75 14.51 31.74
C ASP A 346 -26.46 13.19 31.00
N ASP A 347 -27.50 12.54 30.46
CA ASP A 347 -27.38 11.33 29.63
C ASP A 347 -26.77 11.60 28.25
N LEU A 348 -26.95 12.79 27.68
CA LEU A 348 -26.29 13.20 26.44
C LEU A 348 -24.81 13.50 26.69
N VAL A 349 -24.47 14.13 27.82
CA VAL A 349 -23.07 14.36 28.25
C VAL A 349 -22.39 13.01 28.46
N LYS A 350 -23.00 12.09 29.21
CA LYS A 350 -22.52 10.70 29.37
C LYS A 350 -22.42 9.96 28.04
N GLN A 351 -23.34 10.16 27.08
CA GLN A 351 -23.20 9.63 25.73
C GLN A 351 -22.03 10.26 24.96
N MET A 352 -21.82 11.57 25.06
CA MET A 352 -20.72 12.25 24.37
C MET A 352 -19.35 11.84 24.95
N GLU A 353 -19.27 11.69 26.27
CA GLU A 353 -18.07 11.23 26.97
C GLU A 353 -17.78 9.75 26.72
N SER A 354 -18.79 8.86 26.81
CA SER A 354 -18.62 7.45 26.44
C SER A 354 -18.28 7.28 24.97
N ARG A 355 -18.86 8.05 24.03
CA ARG A 355 -18.43 8.08 22.62
C ARG A 355 -17.00 8.58 22.45
N ARG A 356 -16.54 9.52 23.29
CA ARG A 356 -15.17 10.06 23.25
C ARG A 356 -14.17 9.04 23.77
N GLU A 357 -14.46 8.39 24.90
CA GLU A 357 -13.68 7.26 25.40
C GLU A 357 -13.68 6.09 24.42
N ASP A 358 -14.84 5.73 23.86
CA ASP A 358 -14.93 4.70 22.82
C ASP A 358 -14.14 5.10 21.58
N SER A 359 -14.14 6.36 21.15
CA SER A 359 -13.31 6.79 20.02
C SER A 359 -11.81 6.64 20.28
N GLN A 360 -11.37 6.87 21.53
CA GLN A 360 -9.97 6.66 21.95
C GLN A 360 -9.64 5.17 22.18
N LYS A 361 -10.61 4.35 22.58
CA LYS A 361 -10.49 2.89 22.80
C LYS A 361 -10.70 2.06 21.51
N ARG A 362 -11.33 2.62 20.47
CA ARG A 362 -11.61 1.97 19.16
C ARG A 362 -10.59 2.32 18.08
N THR A 363 -9.74 3.32 18.26
CA THR A 363 -8.47 3.39 17.51
C THR A 363 -7.58 2.23 17.99
N LEU A 364 -7.44 1.17 17.18
CA LEU A 364 -6.51 0.08 17.49
C LEU A 364 -5.10 0.64 17.68
N PRO A 365 -4.52 0.59 18.90
CA PRO A 365 -3.18 1.11 19.12
C PRO A 365 -2.16 0.32 18.29
N GLU A 366 -2.34 -1.00 18.17
CA GLU A 366 -1.43 -1.89 17.44
C GLU A 366 -1.46 -1.69 15.92
N GLU A 367 -2.63 -1.54 15.26
CA GLU A 367 -2.68 -1.24 13.80
C GLU A 367 -2.23 0.19 13.51
N LEU A 368 -2.56 1.14 14.38
CA LEU A 368 -2.06 2.51 14.26
C LEU A 368 -0.55 2.59 14.50
N ASP A 369 0.00 1.81 15.43
CA ASP A 369 1.43 1.73 15.70
C ASP A 369 2.16 0.91 14.62
N LEU A 370 1.57 -0.14 14.05
CA LEU A 370 2.09 -0.81 12.85
C LEU A 370 2.15 0.14 11.66
N MET A 371 1.08 0.92 11.40
CA MET A 371 1.11 1.96 10.38
C MET A 371 2.18 3.02 10.68
N LYS A 372 2.26 3.56 11.91
CA LYS A 372 3.32 4.51 12.31
C LYS A 372 4.71 3.88 12.20
N GLN A 373 4.85 2.59 12.45
CA GLN A 373 6.12 1.87 12.39
C GLN A 373 6.53 1.63 10.93
N GLU A 374 5.60 1.31 10.02
CA GLU A 374 5.86 1.30 8.58
C GLU A 374 6.18 2.71 8.07
N PHE A 375 5.39 3.74 8.39
CA PHE A 375 5.74 5.13 8.08
C PHE A 375 7.12 5.52 8.66
N GLY A 376 7.47 5.04 9.86
CA GLY A 376 8.78 5.20 10.48
C GLY A 376 9.90 4.52 9.70
N LYS A 377 9.71 3.26 9.29
CA LYS A 377 10.64 2.50 8.44
C LYS A 377 10.79 3.12 7.05
N ILE A 378 9.72 3.67 6.47
CA ILE A 378 9.73 4.37 5.19
C ILE A 378 10.54 5.66 5.31
N ARG A 379 10.27 6.50 6.33
CA ARG A 379 11.09 7.68 6.62
C ARG A 379 12.55 7.31 6.90
N GLN A 380 12.82 6.17 7.54
CA GLN A 380 14.18 5.68 7.77
C GLN A 380 14.86 5.27 6.45
N LYS A 381 14.23 4.44 5.61
CA LYS A 381 14.77 4.02 4.29
C LYS A 381 15.07 5.23 3.39
N PHE A 382 14.19 6.24 3.35
CA PHE A 382 14.42 7.46 2.58
C PHE A 382 15.19 8.57 3.34
N SER A 383 15.71 8.29 4.54
CA SER A 383 16.70 9.14 5.22
C SER A 383 18.15 8.79 4.88
N GLU A 384 18.38 7.62 4.24
CA GLU A 384 19.69 7.17 3.82
C GLU A 384 20.20 8.02 2.64
N VAL A 385 21.23 8.84 2.91
CA VAL A 385 21.75 9.84 1.94
C VAL A 385 22.13 9.24 0.59
N HIS A 386 22.61 8.00 0.54
CA HIS A 386 22.94 7.35 -0.74
C HIS A 386 21.71 7.01 -1.59
N ARG A 387 20.56 6.67 -0.97
CA ARG A 387 19.29 6.45 -1.67
C ARG A 387 18.71 7.76 -2.18
N VAL A 388 18.74 8.81 -1.37
CA VAL A 388 18.33 10.15 -1.80
C VAL A 388 19.18 10.64 -2.97
N LYS A 389 20.51 10.42 -2.93
CA LYS A 389 21.40 10.72 -4.07
C LYS A 389 21.04 9.92 -5.33
N LYS A 390 20.84 8.60 -5.23
CA LYS A 390 20.40 7.78 -6.38
C LYS A 390 19.08 8.29 -6.95
N LEU A 391 18.10 8.63 -6.10
CA LEU A 391 16.82 9.18 -6.53
C LEU A 391 16.95 10.57 -7.20
N ILE A 392 17.89 11.42 -6.77
CA ILE A 392 18.18 12.71 -7.44
C ILE A 392 18.79 12.46 -8.83
N GLU A 393 19.74 11.52 -8.94
CA GLU A 393 20.38 11.14 -10.21
C GLU A 393 19.36 10.58 -11.21
N LEU A 394 18.50 9.66 -10.78
CA LEU A 394 17.38 9.13 -11.57
C LEU A 394 16.34 10.20 -11.88
N GLY A 395 16.05 11.06 -10.90
CA GLY A 395 15.15 12.19 -10.98
C GLY A 395 15.57 13.25 -12.02
N ALA A 396 16.79 13.19 -12.55
CA ALA A 396 17.18 13.98 -13.72
C ALA A 396 16.32 13.66 -14.95
N SER A 397 15.86 12.40 -15.09
CA SER A 397 14.95 11.95 -16.16
C SER A 397 13.56 12.59 -16.11
N VAL A 398 13.14 13.08 -14.94
CA VAL A 398 11.80 13.62 -14.72
C VAL A 398 11.68 15.05 -15.24
N CYS A 399 10.60 15.31 -15.98
CA CYS A 399 10.32 16.57 -16.66
C CYS A 399 8.86 17.01 -16.48
N GLN A 400 8.59 18.30 -16.67
CA GLN A 400 7.23 18.81 -16.87
C GLN A 400 6.78 18.63 -18.31
N VAL A 401 5.53 18.21 -18.51
CA VAL A 401 4.87 18.18 -19.81
C VAL A 401 4.06 19.48 -19.98
N ILE A 402 4.39 20.24 -21.02
CA ILE A 402 3.79 21.53 -21.35
C ILE A 402 3.05 21.38 -22.68
N VAL A 403 1.73 21.59 -22.66
CA VAL A 403 0.85 21.53 -23.84
C VAL A 403 0.38 22.95 -24.14
N GLN A 404 0.75 23.52 -25.29
CA GLN A 404 0.32 24.88 -25.64
C GLN A 404 -1.19 24.96 -25.89
N GLY A 405 -1.80 26.12 -25.59
CA GLY A 405 -3.22 26.39 -25.81
C GLY A 405 -4.14 25.96 -24.66
N VAL A 406 -3.68 25.08 -23.76
CA VAL A 406 -4.33 24.80 -22.46
C VAL A 406 -3.69 25.69 -21.39
N GLN A 407 -4.36 25.91 -20.25
CA GLN A 407 -3.77 26.66 -19.13
C GLN A 407 -2.60 25.89 -18.49
N GLY A 408 -1.38 26.12 -18.98
CA GLY A 408 -0.14 25.80 -18.27
C GLY A 408 0.37 24.35 -18.38
N VAL A 409 1.24 23.99 -17.43
CA VAL A 409 1.82 22.65 -17.29
C VAL A 409 0.70 21.65 -17.04
N GLN A 410 0.58 20.62 -17.87
CA GLN A 410 -0.50 19.63 -17.75
C GLN A 410 -0.13 18.47 -16.82
N GLY A 411 1.16 18.10 -16.78
CA GLY A 411 1.61 16.96 -16.00
C GLY A 411 3.12 16.81 -15.91
N THR A 412 3.51 15.62 -15.50
CA THR A 412 4.87 15.13 -15.38
C THR A 412 5.12 14.07 -16.48
N GLY A 413 6.38 13.85 -16.85
CA GLY A 413 6.79 12.71 -17.65
C GLY A 413 8.23 12.35 -17.35
N PHE A 414 8.71 11.23 -17.88
CA PHE A 414 10.10 10.82 -17.72
C PHE A 414 10.67 10.22 -19.00
N VAL A 415 11.99 10.32 -19.19
CA VAL A 415 12.68 9.64 -20.28
C VAL A 415 12.57 8.15 -20.05
N LEU A 416 11.92 7.45 -20.99
CA LEU A 416 11.83 6.00 -20.98
C LEU A 416 13.17 5.43 -21.49
N PHE A 417 13.55 5.83 -22.70
CA PHE A 417 14.87 5.61 -23.31
C PHE A 417 15.18 6.70 -24.34
N ASP A 418 16.46 6.89 -24.67
CA ASP A 418 16.97 7.84 -25.66
C ASP A 418 16.32 9.24 -25.61
N ASN A 419 15.44 9.54 -26.58
CA ASN A 419 14.67 10.78 -26.70
C ASN A 419 13.15 10.56 -26.56
N TYR A 420 12.73 9.39 -26.06
CA TYR A 420 11.33 9.01 -25.85
C TYR A 420 10.89 9.30 -24.42
N ILE A 421 9.78 10.02 -24.27
CA ILE A 421 9.16 10.36 -22.98
C ILE A 421 7.90 9.51 -22.79
N LEU A 422 7.78 8.89 -21.62
CA LEU A 422 6.55 8.28 -21.13
C LEU A 422 5.84 9.26 -20.18
N THR A 423 4.52 9.41 -20.38
CA THR A 423 3.61 10.21 -19.56
C THR A 423 2.17 9.67 -19.73
N ASN A 424 1.17 10.21 -19.04
CA ASN A 424 -0.24 9.80 -19.22
C ASN A 424 -0.84 10.33 -20.53
N ALA A 425 -1.81 9.57 -21.06
CA ALA A 425 -2.57 9.94 -22.27
C ALA A 425 -3.61 11.04 -22.00
N HIS A 426 -4.23 11.05 -20.81
CA HIS A 426 -5.26 12.04 -20.48
C HIS A 426 -4.78 13.49 -20.54
N LEU A 427 -3.46 13.73 -20.44
CA LEU A 427 -2.84 15.05 -20.57
C LEU A 427 -3.07 15.71 -21.95
N PHE A 428 -3.40 14.92 -22.97
CA PHE A 428 -3.58 15.42 -24.34
C PHE A 428 -5.05 15.59 -24.72
N GLY A 429 -5.99 14.91 -24.06
CA GLY A 429 -7.44 15.11 -24.26
C GLY A 429 -7.88 15.25 -25.72
N GLU A 430 -8.59 16.33 -26.04
CA GLU A 430 -9.04 16.66 -27.40
C GLU A 430 -7.94 17.26 -28.30
N THR A 431 -6.73 17.51 -27.78
CA THR A 431 -5.61 18.09 -28.54
C THR A 431 -4.90 17.09 -29.46
N LEU A 432 -5.36 15.83 -29.50
CA LEU A 432 -4.84 14.76 -30.35
C LEU A 432 -5.85 14.35 -31.42
N ARG A 433 -5.39 14.23 -32.67
CA ARG A 433 -6.17 13.64 -33.77
C ARG A 433 -6.19 12.11 -33.68
N LYS A 434 -7.19 11.49 -34.32
CA LYS A 434 -7.30 10.01 -34.44
C LYS A 434 -6.06 9.30 -35.01
N ASN A 435 -5.20 10.00 -35.74
CA ASN A 435 -3.93 9.49 -36.27
C ASN A 435 -2.72 9.81 -35.36
N MET A 436 -2.94 9.97 -34.05
CA MET A 436 -1.90 10.28 -33.05
C MET A 436 -1.11 11.58 -33.32
N GLN A 437 -1.66 12.49 -34.12
CA GLN A 437 -1.07 13.78 -34.45
C GLN A 437 -1.56 14.85 -33.47
N LEU A 438 -0.63 15.53 -32.81
CA LEU A 438 -0.89 16.69 -31.96
C LEU A 438 -1.40 17.88 -32.78
N LEU A 439 -2.46 18.52 -32.28
CA LEU A 439 -3.03 19.76 -32.82
C LEU A 439 -2.27 21.01 -32.32
N VAL A 440 -1.50 20.87 -31.26
CA VAL A 440 -0.81 21.96 -30.56
C VAL A 440 0.65 21.57 -30.28
N ASP A 441 1.48 22.58 -30.05
CA ASP A 441 2.88 22.37 -29.68
C ASP A 441 3.00 21.79 -28.26
N VAL A 442 3.62 20.61 -28.16
CA VAL A 442 4.00 19.99 -26.89
C VAL A 442 5.50 20.17 -26.66
N SER A 443 5.90 20.44 -25.42
CA SER A 443 7.30 20.55 -25.01
C SER A 443 7.49 19.97 -23.62
N VAL A 444 8.68 19.45 -23.35
CA VAL A 444 9.09 18.98 -22.03
C VAL A 444 10.15 19.90 -21.42
N LYS A 445 10.06 20.15 -20.12
CA LYS A 445 11.01 20.99 -19.36
C LYS A 445 11.68 20.18 -18.26
N PHE A 446 12.98 19.95 -18.43
CA PHE A 446 13.86 19.32 -17.42
C PHE A 446 14.46 20.34 -16.45
N ASN A 447 14.97 19.83 -15.33
CA ASN A 447 15.73 20.57 -14.31
C ASN A 447 14.99 21.78 -13.68
N TYR A 448 13.65 21.75 -13.68
CA TYR A 448 12.84 22.77 -13.01
C TYR A 448 12.73 22.47 -11.51
N GLU A 449 13.85 22.68 -10.80
CA GLU A 449 14.00 22.42 -9.36
C GLU A 449 13.97 23.71 -8.53
N ASN A 450 14.26 24.86 -9.16
CA ASN A 450 14.25 26.19 -8.56
C ASN A 450 13.43 27.12 -9.47
N PRO A 451 12.43 27.88 -8.98
CA PRO A 451 11.64 28.78 -9.83
C PRO A 451 12.49 29.86 -10.50
N ASN A 452 13.58 30.25 -9.85
CA ASN A 452 14.53 31.27 -10.31
C ASN A 452 15.78 30.66 -10.99
N GLY A 453 15.80 29.34 -11.22
CA GLY A 453 16.95 28.63 -11.78
C GLY A 453 17.06 28.80 -13.30
N SER A 454 18.21 29.26 -13.79
CA SER A 454 18.49 29.42 -15.23
C SER A 454 18.82 28.12 -15.96
N ASP A 455 18.96 26.99 -15.24
CA ASP A 455 19.48 25.73 -15.77
C ASP A 455 18.45 24.80 -16.43
N VAL A 456 17.19 25.25 -16.52
CA VAL A 456 16.10 24.55 -17.18
C VAL A 456 16.43 24.23 -18.64
N ASN A 457 16.03 23.04 -19.10
CA ASN A 457 16.20 22.61 -20.49
C ASN A 457 14.82 22.30 -21.07
N VAL A 458 14.37 23.11 -22.04
CA VAL A 458 13.09 22.92 -22.75
C VAL A 458 13.37 22.28 -24.10
N ILE A 459 12.70 21.16 -24.39
CA ILE A 459 12.81 20.44 -25.65
C ILE A 459 11.41 20.24 -26.22
N LYS A 460 11.22 20.56 -27.51
CA LYS A 460 9.94 20.37 -28.20
C LYS A 460 9.74 18.90 -28.57
N ALA A 461 8.51 18.39 -28.45
CA ALA A 461 8.14 17.07 -28.95
C ALA A 461 7.83 17.12 -30.45
N LYS A 462 8.06 16.01 -31.16
CA LYS A 462 7.54 15.81 -32.52
C LYS A 462 6.01 15.82 -32.49
N THR A 463 5.41 16.21 -33.61
CA THR A 463 3.94 16.33 -33.73
C THR A 463 3.19 15.01 -33.83
N LEU A 464 3.89 13.90 -34.09
CA LEU A 464 3.32 12.55 -34.12
C LEU A 464 3.79 11.79 -32.88
N LEU A 465 2.85 11.26 -32.10
CA LEU A 465 3.15 10.35 -30.99
C LEU A 465 3.58 8.98 -31.55
N ILE A 466 4.41 8.29 -30.77
CA ILE A 466 4.90 6.95 -31.10
C ILE A 466 3.86 5.89 -30.74
N ASP A 467 3.15 6.10 -29.63
CA ASP A 467 1.96 5.35 -29.23
C ASP A 467 1.11 6.23 -28.28
N PHE A 468 -0.18 5.94 -28.21
CA PHE A 468 -1.16 6.63 -27.37
C PHE A 468 -2.30 5.68 -27.00
N GLN A 469 -2.46 5.40 -25.71
CA GLN A 469 -3.48 4.47 -25.21
C GLN A 469 -4.24 5.10 -24.04
N TYR A 470 -5.56 5.24 -24.21
CA TYR A 470 -6.47 5.77 -23.19
C TYR A 470 -7.78 4.98 -23.19
N GLY A 471 -8.08 4.31 -22.08
CA GLY A 471 -9.27 3.45 -21.96
C GLY A 471 -8.92 2.01 -21.61
N LEU A 472 -9.91 1.12 -21.71
CA LEU A 472 -9.69 -0.32 -21.51
C LEU A 472 -9.08 -0.91 -22.79
N GLN A 473 -7.96 -1.61 -22.63
CA GLN A 473 -7.31 -2.41 -23.67
C GLN A 473 -7.32 -3.88 -23.22
N GLY A 474 -8.22 -4.66 -23.81
CA GLY A 474 -8.52 -6.02 -23.35
C GLY A 474 -9.05 -6.00 -21.91
N LYS A 475 -8.31 -6.61 -20.98
CA LYS A 475 -8.66 -6.70 -19.55
C LYS A 475 -8.13 -5.53 -18.71
N HIS A 476 -7.13 -4.79 -19.21
CA HIS A 476 -6.39 -3.79 -18.44
C HIS A 476 -6.81 -2.38 -18.82
N TYR A 477 -6.76 -1.44 -17.87
CA TYR A 477 -6.89 -0.02 -18.20
C TYR A 477 -5.53 0.58 -18.55
N MET A 478 -5.49 1.32 -19.66
CA MET A 478 -4.32 2.04 -20.15
C MET A 478 -4.57 3.55 -20.13
N ASP A 479 -3.54 4.28 -19.75
CA ASP A 479 -3.49 5.75 -19.80
C ASP A 479 -2.03 6.18 -19.97
N TYR A 480 -1.49 6.00 -21.16
CA TYR A 480 -0.11 6.36 -21.48
C TYR A 480 0.06 6.91 -22.89
N ALA A 481 1.04 7.81 -23.04
CA ALA A 481 1.49 8.36 -24.30
C ALA A 481 3.02 8.30 -24.38
N ILE A 482 3.53 7.91 -25.55
CA ILE A 482 4.97 7.93 -25.87
C ILE A 482 5.24 9.09 -26.83
N LEU A 483 5.86 10.15 -26.31
CA LEU A 483 6.32 11.28 -27.11
C LEU A 483 7.75 11.00 -27.58
N GLU A 484 8.09 11.41 -28.81
CA GLU A 484 9.50 11.52 -29.23
C GLU A 484 9.92 13.00 -29.23
N MET A 485 11.03 13.33 -28.59
CA MET A 485 11.60 14.68 -28.60
C MET A 485 12.33 15.01 -29.90
N GLU A 486 12.22 16.27 -30.34
CA GLU A 486 13.06 16.80 -31.42
C GLU A 486 14.55 16.72 -31.04
N PRO A 487 15.44 16.36 -31.99
CA PRO A 487 16.88 16.35 -31.72
C PRO A 487 17.41 17.75 -31.40
N PRO A 488 18.46 17.87 -30.57
CA PRO A 488 19.00 19.16 -30.17
C PRO A 488 19.51 19.94 -31.39
N LYS A 489 18.93 21.13 -31.64
CA LYS A 489 19.17 21.89 -32.87
C LYS A 489 20.57 22.50 -32.94
N ASN A 490 21.19 22.74 -31.78
CA ASN A 490 22.50 23.38 -31.63
C ASN A 490 23.35 22.67 -30.56
N LYS A 491 24.69 22.66 -30.71
CA LYS A 491 25.65 22.09 -29.72
C LYS A 491 25.56 22.68 -28.30
N LYS A 492 24.81 23.77 -28.10
CA LYS A 492 24.57 24.41 -26.79
C LYS A 492 23.38 23.83 -26.01
N GLN A 493 22.49 23.07 -26.65
CA GLN A 493 21.32 22.49 -26.00
C GLN A 493 21.76 21.30 -25.13
N LYS A 494 21.34 21.25 -23.86
CA LYS A 494 21.75 20.19 -22.93
C LYS A 494 21.22 18.84 -23.44
N LYS A 495 22.04 17.78 -23.31
CA LYS A 495 21.66 16.41 -23.68
C LYS A 495 20.43 15.96 -22.90
N VAL A 496 19.64 15.08 -23.50
CA VAL A 496 18.56 14.37 -22.81
C VAL A 496 19.17 13.51 -21.68
N PRO A 497 18.58 13.49 -20.46
CA PRO A 497 19.01 12.63 -19.38
C PRO A 497 18.89 11.13 -19.69
N PRO A 498 19.60 10.23 -18.97
CA PRO A 498 19.44 8.80 -19.16
C PRO A 498 18.01 8.31 -18.91
N GLY A 499 17.50 7.47 -19.80
CA GLY A 499 16.17 6.87 -19.65
C GLY A 499 16.08 5.79 -18.56
N LEU A 500 14.92 5.70 -17.91
CA LEU A 500 14.65 4.86 -16.75
C LEU A 500 14.32 3.39 -17.08
N LEU A 501 14.10 3.02 -18.36
CA LEU A 501 13.73 1.65 -18.74
C LEU A 501 14.73 0.59 -18.22
N ARG A 502 16.03 0.92 -18.21
CA ARG A 502 17.10 0.07 -17.66
C ARG A 502 16.97 -0.16 -16.14
N GLU A 503 16.38 0.78 -15.43
CA GLU A 503 16.22 0.79 -13.97
C GLU A 503 14.86 0.21 -13.55
N TYR A 504 14.21 -0.58 -14.41
CA TYR A 504 12.95 -1.23 -14.09
C TYR A 504 13.06 -2.19 -12.88
N GLY A 505 11.99 -2.27 -12.09
CA GLY A 505 11.79 -3.28 -11.06
C GLY A 505 10.34 -3.77 -11.02
N PRO A 506 10.08 -5.00 -10.52
CA PRO A 506 8.73 -5.48 -10.29
C PRO A 506 8.02 -4.65 -9.21
N VAL A 507 6.69 -4.63 -9.24
CA VAL A 507 5.85 -3.99 -8.23
C VAL A 507 6.14 -4.61 -6.85
N PRO A 508 6.52 -3.84 -5.82
CA PRO A 508 6.69 -4.37 -4.47
C PRO A 508 5.34 -4.76 -3.85
N ALA A 509 5.23 -5.99 -3.34
CA ALA A 509 3.99 -6.49 -2.71
C ALA A 509 3.52 -5.63 -1.51
N CYS A 510 4.45 -5.01 -0.78
CA CYS A 510 4.15 -3.98 0.21
C CYS A 510 5.40 -3.12 0.52
N GLY A 511 5.19 -1.97 1.17
CA GLY A 511 6.27 -1.17 1.76
C GLY A 511 6.40 0.24 1.19
N GLY A 512 7.60 0.81 1.35
CA GLY A 512 7.91 2.17 0.94
C GLY A 512 8.26 2.30 -0.54
N ALA A 513 7.69 3.31 -1.18
CA ALA A 513 8.03 3.76 -2.53
C ALA A 513 8.27 5.27 -2.51
N CYS A 514 8.68 5.85 -3.64
CA CYS A 514 8.92 7.27 -3.77
C CYS A 514 8.38 7.79 -5.10
N LEU A 515 7.63 8.89 -5.06
CA LEU A 515 7.25 9.67 -6.23
C LEU A 515 8.31 10.73 -6.51
N ILE A 516 8.59 10.98 -7.79
CA ILE A 516 9.35 12.16 -8.23
C ILE A 516 8.57 12.83 -9.37
N GLY A 517 8.25 14.11 -9.22
CA GLY A 517 7.36 14.77 -10.17
C GLY A 517 7.11 16.25 -9.91
N HIS A 518 6.14 16.81 -10.61
CA HIS A 518 5.84 18.24 -10.62
C HIS A 518 4.39 18.55 -10.17
N PRO A 519 4.03 18.25 -8.91
CA PRO A 519 2.70 18.55 -8.37
C PRO A 519 2.40 20.04 -8.49
N GLY A 520 1.15 20.37 -8.86
CA GLY A 520 0.69 21.73 -9.18
C GLY A 520 1.35 22.37 -10.41
N GLY A 521 2.12 21.62 -11.21
CA GLY A 521 3.00 22.20 -12.22
C GLY A 521 4.15 23.02 -11.62
N LEU A 522 4.47 22.81 -10.33
CA LEU A 522 5.51 23.52 -9.59
C LEU A 522 6.88 22.85 -9.74
N VAL A 523 7.87 23.31 -8.97
CA VAL A 523 9.21 22.73 -8.96
C VAL A 523 9.17 21.23 -8.69
N LYS A 524 10.18 20.51 -9.18
CA LYS A 524 10.31 19.06 -8.99
C LYS A 524 10.37 18.74 -7.50
N GLN A 525 9.51 17.83 -7.06
CA GLN A 525 9.43 17.35 -5.69
C GLN A 525 9.69 15.85 -5.64
N ILE A 526 10.08 15.38 -4.46
CA ILE A 526 10.32 13.97 -4.13
C ILE A 526 9.46 13.67 -2.89
N GLU A 527 8.51 12.74 -2.98
CA GLU A 527 7.65 12.35 -1.85
C GLU A 527 7.76 10.84 -1.56
N PRO A 528 8.27 10.46 -0.38
CA PRO A 528 8.17 9.09 0.13
C PRO A 528 6.71 8.72 0.43
N ILE A 529 6.24 7.62 -0.15
CA ILE A 529 4.88 7.10 -0.03
C ILE A 529 4.89 5.67 0.54
N SER A 530 3.76 5.23 1.08
CA SER A 530 3.52 3.83 1.46
C SER A 530 2.57 3.20 0.46
N ILE A 531 2.98 2.08 -0.15
CA ILE A 531 2.08 1.26 -0.96
C ILE A 531 0.98 0.70 -0.03
N ILE A 532 -0.26 0.81 -0.50
CA ILE A 532 -1.47 0.24 0.07
C ILE A 532 -1.83 -0.96 -0.81
N GLY A 533 -1.72 -2.18 -0.27
CA GLY A 533 -2.07 -3.42 -0.98
C GLY A 533 -3.56 -3.52 -1.27
N SER A 534 -3.93 -4.30 -2.29
CA SER A 534 -5.33 -4.45 -2.72
C SER A 534 -6.25 -4.92 -1.59
N GLU A 535 -5.72 -5.79 -0.71
CA GLU A 535 -6.37 -6.39 0.45
C GLU A 535 -6.67 -5.41 1.61
N ILE A 536 -6.17 -4.16 1.54
CA ILE A 536 -6.43 -3.10 2.52
C ILE A 536 -6.94 -1.79 1.90
N ARG A 537 -7.18 -1.73 0.57
CA ARG A 537 -7.68 -0.51 -0.11
C ARG A 537 -8.98 -0.01 0.48
N GLU A 538 -9.97 -0.89 0.65
CA GLU A 538 -11.26 -0.53 1.23
C GLU A 538 -11.11 -0.06 2.69
N GLU A 539 -10.29 -0.73 3.50
CA GLU A 539 -10.07 -0.33 4.89
C GLU A 539 -9.42 1.06 4.97
N ALA A 540 -8.41 1.32 4.14
CA ALA A 540 -7.72 2.59 4.06
C ALA A 540 -8.67 3.72 3.63
N ALA A 541 -9.46 3.52 2.58
CA ALA A 541 -10.45 4.49 2.11
C ALA A 541 -11.55 4.75 3.16
N ASN A 542 -12.07 3.69 3.81
CA ASN A 542 -13.07 3.83 4.86
C ASN A 542 -12.51 4.50 6.13
N LYS A 543 -11.23 4.26 6.47
CA LYS A 543 -10.52 4.99 7.53
C LYS A 543 -10.40 6.48 7.19
N TYR A 544 -9.96 6.80 5.97
CA TYR A 544 -9.85 8.17 5.49
C TYR A 544 -11.20 8.90 5.55
N LYS A 545 -12.29 8.27 5.11
CA LYS A 545 -13.66 8.80 5.20
C LYS A 545 -14.09 9.10 6.63
N ARG A 546 -13.74 8.25 7.61
CA ARG A 546 -14.03 8.48 9.04
C ARG A 546 -13.23 9.64 9.61
N GLU A 547 -11.95 9.73 9.27
CA GLU A 547 -11.05 10.80 9.75
C GLU A 547 -11.41 12.17 9.13
N ASN A 548 -11.95 12.19 7.91
CA ASN A 548 -12.38 13.39 7.18
C ASN A 548 -13.91 13.53 7.10
N GLY A 549 -14.65 13.08 8.12
CA GLY A 549 -16.11 13.10 8.15
C GLY A 549 -16.76 14.48 7.96
N HIS A 550 -16.02 15.58 8.15
CA HIS A 550 -16.49 16.95 7.84
C HIS A 550 -16.66 17.21 6.33
N ALA A 551 -16.01 16.41 5.48
CA ALA A 551 -16.04 16.51 4.03
C ALA A 551 -16.72 15.29 3.36
N ILE A 552 -17.50 14.50 4.12
CA ILE A 552 -18.04 13.22 3.66
C ILE A 552 -18.92 13.31 2.41
N PHE A 553 -19.66 14.41 2.24
CA PHE A 553 -20.46 14.67 1.03
C PHE A 553 -19.55 14.86 -0.19
N THR A 554 -18.64 15.83 -0.15
CA THR A 554 -17.67 16.08 -1.24
C THR A 554 -16.78 14.88 -1.56
N ILE A 555 -16.46 14.05 -0.56
CA ILE A 555 -15.75 12.78 -0.77
C ILE A 555 -16.61 11.78 -1.54
N ASN A 556 -17.88 11.62 -1.17
CA ASN A 556 -18.78 10.70 -1.85
C ASN A 556 -19.15 11.19 -3.26
N ASP A 557 -19.31 12.50 -3.45
CA ASP A 557 -19.53 13.12 -4.77
C ASP A 557 -18.36 12.78 -5.71
N ALA A 558 -17.11 13.04 -5.31
CA ALA A 558 -15.92 12.75 -6.11
C ALA A 558 -15.73 11.24 -6.41
N VAL A 559 -16.11 10.37 -5.48
CA VAL A 559 -16.11 8.92 -5.66
C VAL A 559 -17.20 8.47 -6.64
N GLU A 560 -18.39 9.06 -6.60
CA GLU A 560 -19.49 8.72 -7.51
C GLU A 560 -19.27 9.28 -8.93
N GLU A 561 -18.68 10.47 -9.08
CA GLU A 561 -18.23 11.01 -10.38
C GLU A 561 -17.25 10.07 -11.08
N ASN A 562 -16.39 9.39 -10.32
CA ASN A 562 -15.38 8.46 -10.82
C ASN A 562 -15.72 6.99 -10.52
N LYS A 563 -17.00 6.67 -10.25
CA LYS A 563 -17.45 5.39 -9.67
C LYS A 563 -16.85 4.17 -10.35
N LYS A 564 -16.89 4.11 -11.70
CA LYS A 564 -16.34 2.99 -12.47
C LYS A 564 -14.84 2.78 -12.20
N ARG A 565 -14.06 3.86 -12.17
CA ARG A 565 -12.62 3.80 -11.84
C ARG A 565 -12.38 3.46 -10.37
N TYR A 566 -13.21 3.98 -9.47
CA TYR A 566 -13.15 3.63 -8.06
C TYR A 566 -13.39 2.13 -7.85
N GLU A 567 -14.41 1.56 -8.48
CA GLU A 567 -14.71 0.12 -8.47
C GLU A 567 -13.60 -0.71 -9.14
N GLU A 568 -13.00 -0.24 -10.26
CA GLU A 568 -11.85 -0.88 -10.91
C GLU A 568 -10.62 -0.93 -9.99
N VAL A 569 -10.30 0.17 -9.29
CA VAL A 569 -9.13 0.28 -8.38
C VAL A 569 -9.35 -0.47 -7.06
N MET A 570 -10.58 -0.50 -6.55
CA MET A 570 -10.92 -1.15 -5.27
C MET A 570 -11.10 -2.67 -5.38
N GLN A 571 -11.09 -3.25 -6.59
CA GLN A 571 -11.16 -4.71 -6.77
C GLN A 571 -9.95 -5.41 -6.15
N GLU A 572 -10.22 -6.35 -5.24
CA GLU A 572 -9.22 -7.27 -4.68
C GLU A 572 -8.63 -8.16 -5.79
N ASN A 573 -7.37 -8.59 -5.62
CA ASN A 573 -6.65 -9.48 -6.54
C ASN A 573 -6.51 -8.94 -7.99
N LYS A 574 -6.56 -7.61 -8.15
CA LYS A 574 -6.13 -6.91 -9.37
C LYS A 574 -4.86 -6.10 -9.13
N ASP A 575 -3.77 -6.59 -9.72
CA ASP A 575 -2.47 -5.92 -9.79
C ASP A 575 -2.40 -4.84 -10.88
N ASP A 576 -3.52 -4.58 -11.59
CA ASP A 576 -3.67 -3.52 -12.60
C ASP A 576 -3.35 -2.10 -12.07
N PHE A 577 -3.37 -1.92 -10.74
CA PHE A 577 -3.15 -0.64 -10.07
C PHE A 577 -2.25 -0.81 -8.86
N VAL A 578 -1.35 0.15 -8.63
CA VAL A 578 -0.63 0.31 -7.36
C VAL A 578 -1.19 1.53 -6.64
N THR A 579 -1.67 1.37 -5.41
CA THR A 579 -2.38 2.41 -4.66
C THR A 579 -1.59 2.92 -3.47
N TYR A 580 -1.79 4.19 -3.10
CA TYR A 580 -1.10 4.85 -1.98
C TYR A 580 -1.80 6.16 -1.60
N ASN A 581 -1.36 6.76 -0.48
CA ASN A 581 -1.69 8.13 -0.13
C ASN A 581 -0.49 9.05 -0.46
N THR A 582 -0.75 10.20 -1.07
CA THR A 582 0.25 11.19 -1.51
C THR A 582 -0.36 12.59 -1.50
N SER A 583 0.49 13.63 -1.46
CA SER A 583 0.08 15.02 -1.70
C SER A 583 0.25 15.45 -3.17
N PHE A 584 0.68 14.54 -4.04
CA PHE A 584 0.90 14.78 -5.47
C PHE A 584 -0.42 14.72 -6.24
N PHE A 585 -1.20 15.80 -6.15
CA PHE A 585 -2.40 16.02 -6.96
C PHE A 585 -2.03 16.66 -8.33
N HIS A 586 -3.04 17.20 -9.03
CA HIS A 586 -2.96 17.83 -10.37
C HIS A 586 -1.56 18.33 -10.80
N GLY A 587 -1.07 17.88 -11.97
CA GLY A 587 0.29 18.10 -12.45
C GLY A 587 1.27 16.96 -12.12
N SER A 588 0.90 16.07 -11.19
CA SER A 588 1.64 14.84 -10.88
C SER A 588 1.49 13.72 -11.91
N SER A 589 0.39 13.68 -12.66
CA SER A 589 0.12 12.66 -13.70
C SER A 589 1.34 12.45 -14.59
N GLY A 590 1.81 11.20 -14.69
CA GLY A 590 3.00 10.80 -15.44
C GLY A 590 4.29 10.80 -14.61
N SER A 591 4.22 11.00 -13.29
CA SER A 591 5.38 10.84 -12.39
C SER A 591 5.80 9.37 -12.28
N PRO A 592 7.08 9.02 -12.43
CA PRO A 592 7.55 7.67 -12.13
C PRO A 592 7.46 7.37 -10.63
N VAL A 593 7.12 6.13 -10.32
CA VAL A 593 7.12 5.57 -8.96
C VAL A 593 8.32 4.64 -8.79
N PHE A 594 9.18 4.96 -7.83
CA PHE A 594 10.38 4.20 -7.52
C PHE A 594 10.19 3.33 -6.28
N ASP A 595 10.75 2.12 -6.29
CA ASP A 595 10.87 1.30 -5.08
C ASP A 595 12.00 1.79 -4.17
N ASP A 596 12.18 1.11 -3.05
CA ASP A 596 13.22 1.47 -2.09
C ASP A 596 14.65 1.18 -2.58
N LEU A 597 14.85 0.43 -3.67
CA LEU A 597 16.14 0.23 -4.36
C LEU A 597 16.39 1.29 -5.45
N GLY A 598 15.45 2.22 -5.65
CA GLY A 598 15.48 3.21 -6.72
C GLY A 598 15.25 2.57 -8.10
N ARG A 599 14.45 1.51 -8.19
CA ARG A 599 13.98 0.95 -9.46
C ARG A 599 12.60 1.50 -9.77
N VAL A 600 12.33 1.87 -11.03
CA VAL A 600 10.99 2.33 -11.44
C VAL A 600 10.08 1.13 -11.69
N PHE A 601 8.91 1.11 -11.05
CA PHE A 601 7.94 0.00 -11.19
C PHE A 601 6.54 0.45 -11.65
N GLY A 602 6.26 1.76 -11.63
CA GLY A 602 4.96 2.30 -11.99
C GLY A 602 5.02 3.75 -12.46
N MET A 603 3.88 4.22 -13.00
CA MET A 603 3.65 5.62 -13.36
C MET A 603 2.37 6.09 -12.67
N HIS A 604 2.47 7.15 -11.86
CA HIS A 604 1.33 7.80 -11.21
C HIS A 604 0.34 8.32 -12.26
N THR A 605 -0.94 7.99 -12.09
CA THR A 605 -1.99 8.25 -13.10
C THR A 605 -3.11 9.13 -12.56
N GLY A 606 -3.41 9.07 -11.25
CA GLY A 606 -4.34 9.99 -10.59
C GLY A 606 -5.04 9.33 -9.41
N GLY A 607 -6.18 9.89 -9.00
CA GLY A 607 -6.92 9.42 -7.83
C GLY A 607 -8.18 10.21 -7.52
N PHE A 608 -8.77 9.90 -6.38
CA PHE A 608 -10.14 10.30 -6.02
C PHE A 608 -10.13 11.63 -5.25
N ASN A 609 -9.81 12.67 -6.01
CA ASN A 609 -9.62 14.04 -5.54
C ASN A 609 -10.94 14.75 -5.21
N TYR A 610 -10.98 15.49 -4.11
CA TYR A 610 -12.08 16.35 -3.70
C TYR A 610 -11.55 17.66 -3.09
N GLU A 611 -12.37 18.70 -3.08
CA GLU A 611 -12.04 19.96 -2.39
C GLU A 611 -12.55 19.95 -0.95
N ASP A 612 -11.65 20.03 0.04
CA ASP A 612 -12.05 20.26 1.43
C ASP A 612 -12.42 21.74 1.60
N LYS A 613 -13.73 22.03 1.50
CA LYS A 613 -14.34 23.36 1.67
C LYS A 613 -13.94 24.09 2.96
N ARG A 614 -13.47 23.40 4.01
CA ARG A 614 -12.97 24.03 5.25
C ARG A 614 -11.54 24.54 5.11
N THR A 615 -10.70 23.86 4.33
CA THR A 615 -9.27 24.20 4.16
C THR A 615 -8.98 24.86 2.82
N GLN A 616 -9.93 24.88 1.88
CA GLN A 616 -9.76 25.35 0.50
C GLN A 616 -8.57 24.67 -0.17
N SER A 617 -8.42 23.36 0.08
CA SER A 617 -7.34 22.54 -0.45
C SER A 617 -7.88 21.28 -1.13
N THR A 618 -7.25 20.91 -2.23
CA THR A 618 -7.41 19.58 -2.83
C THR A 618 -6.90 18.54 -1.87
N GLN A 619 -7.67 17.48 -1.72
CA GLN A 619 -7.39 16.30 -0.90
C GLN A 619 -7.81 15.08 -1.72
N SER A 620 -7.31 13.88 -1.39
CA SER A 620 -7.68 12.66 -2.09
C SER A 620 -7.93 11.51 -1.13
N VAL A 621 -8.92 10.67 -1.45
CA VAL A 621 -9.28 9.48 -0.66
C VAL A 621 -8.24 8.37 -0.84
N LEU A 622 -7.76 8.20 -2.08
CA LEU A 622 -6.76 7.24 -2.49
C LEU A 622 -6.22 7.64 -3.87
N GLU A 623 -4.92 7.50 -4.07
CA GLU A 623 -4.23 7.77 -5.34
C GLU A 623 -3.64 6.46 -5.91
N TYR A 624 -3.45 6.42 -7.22
CA TYR A 624 -3.01 5.22 -7.93
C TYR A 624 -2.01 5.49 -9.07
N ALA A 625 -1.18 4.48 -9.31
CA ALA A 625 -0.31 4.33 -10.46
C ALA A 625 -0.70 3.12 -11.28
N LEU A 626 -0.43 3.16 -12.58
CA LEU A 626 -0.38 1.97 -13.42
C LEU A 626 1.01 1.29 -13.28
N PRO A 627 1.09 -0.04 -13.18
CA PRO A 627 2.36 -0.75 -13.26
C PRO A 627 3.07 -0.47 -14.58
N LEU A 628 4.37 -0.18 -14.52
CA LEU A 628 5.17 0.13 -15.70
C LEU A 628 5.27 -1.09 -16.61
N PHE A 629 5.25 -2.30 -16.05
CA PHE A 629 5.26 -3.55 -16.82
C PHE A 629 4.04 -3.67 -17.74
N THR A 630 2.84 -3.43 -17.21
CA THR A 630 1.57 -3.48 -17.95
C THR A 630 1.57 -2.48 -19.12
N ILE A 631 2.09 -1.26 -18.89
CA ILE A 631 2.31 -0.25 -19.95
C ILE A 631 3.30 -0.77 -21.01
N LEU A 632 4.45 -1.32 -20.59
CA LEU A 632 5.49 -1.79 -21.50
C LEU A 632 5.08 -3.01 -22.32
N GLN A 633 4.32 -3.95 -21.74
CA GLN A 633 3.75 -5.09 -22.47
C GLN A 633 2.82 -4.61 -23.58
N ASN A 634 1.89 -3.69 -23.26
CA ASN A 634 0.97 -3.14 -24.24
C ASN A 634 1.71 -2.36 -25.33
N PHE A 635 2.68 -1.53 -24.97
CA PHE A 635 3.52 -0.81 -25.92
C PHE A 635 4.30 -1.74 -26.86
N VAL A 636 4.90 -2.82 -26.35
CA VAL A 636 5.61 -3.82 -27.18
C VAL A 636 4.65 -4.55 -28.13
N ILE A 637 3.42 -4.85 -27.70
CA ILE A 637 2.38 -5.43 -28.57
C ILE A 637 2.02 -4.43 -29.68
N ARG A 638 1.71 -3.19 -29.33
CA ARG A 638 1.37 -2.11 -30.29
C ARG A 638 2.48 -1.86 -31.30
N LEU A 639 3.75 -1.86 -30.89
CA LEU A 639 4.90 -1.72 -31.79
C LEU A 639 5.02 -2.89 -32.79
N LYS A 640 4.63 -4.12 -32.41
CA LYS A 640 4.58 -5.27 -33.32
C LYS A 640 3.41 -5.14 -34.30
N GLU A 641 2.22 -4.79 -33.81
CA GLU A 641 1.00 -4.57 -34.64
C GLU A 641 1.18 -3.47 -35.69
N ASP A 642 1.74 -2.32 -35.29
CA ASP A 642 2.01 -1.18 -36.17
C ASP A 642 3.29 -1.38 -37.03
N ASN A 643 3.96 -2.54 -36.89
CA ASN A 643 5.21 -2.91 -37.56
C ASN A 643 6.34 -1.87 -37.39
N ASN A 644 6.41 -1.21 -36.22
CA ASN A 644 7.41 -0.17 -35.92
C ASN A 644 8.72 -0.80 -35.43
N GLN A 645 9.39 -1.54 -36.33
CA GLN A 645 10.59 -2.31 -36.05
C GLN A 645 11.74 -1.46 -35.50
N ALA A 646 11.84 -0.19 -35.91
CA ALA A 646 12.90 0.72 -35.48
C ALA A 646 12.81 1.03 -33.98
N VAL A 647 11.62 1.34 -33.48
CA VAL A 647 11.41 1.58 -32.05
C VAL A 647 11.42 0.25 -31.28
N LEU A 648 10.84 -0.83 -31.82
CA LEU A 648 10.83 -2.15 -31.19
C LEU A 648 12.25 -2.67 -30.91
N THR A 649 13.14 -2.59 -31.90
CA THR A 649 14.55 -2.97 -31.75
C THR A 649 15.21 -2.18 -30.62
N ARG A 650 14.92 -0.87 -30.54
CA ARG A 650 15.55 0.00 -29.55
C ARG A 650 15.02 -0.22 -28.12
N VAL A 651 13.72 -0.50 -27.98
CA VAL A 651 13.13 -0.97 -26.70
C VAL A 651 13.82 -2.27 -26.26
N GLN A 652 14.01 -3.21 -27.19
CA GLN A 652 14.65 -4.49 -26.93
C GLN A 652 16.11 -4.34 -26.46
N GLU A 653 16.92 -3.50 -27.13
CA GLU A 653 18.30 -3.19 -26.75
C GLU A 653 18.44 -2.51 -25.38
N GLU A 654 17.51 -1.62 -25.01
CA GLU A 654 17.52 -1.02 -23.67
C GLU A 654 17.00 -1.99 -22.60
N ALA A 655 15.99 -2.82 -22.92
CA ALA A 655 15.50 -3.86 -22.03
C ALA A 655 16.59 -4.90 -21.71
N GLN A 656 17.47 -5.26 -22.66
CA GLN A 656 18.61 -6.16 -22.42
C GLN A 656 19.53 -5.72 -21.26
N LYS A 657 19.56 -4.43 -20.93
CA LYS A 657 20.33 -3.88 -19.79
C LYS A 657 19.70 -4.24 -18.43
N ASN A 658 18.47 -4.72 -18.44
CA ASN A 658 17.72 -5.22 -17.30
C ASN A 658 17.20 -6.63 -17.62
N ARG A 659 18.00 -7.65 -17.31
CA ARG A 659 17.72 -9.05 -17.70
C ARG A 659 16.30 -9.50 -17.34
N PHE A 660 15.82 -9.14 -16.15
CA PHE A 660 14.47 -9.46 -15.68
C PHE A 660 13.38 -8.84 -16.57
N LEU A 661 13.51 -7.55 -16.92
CA LEU A 661 12.59 -6.90 -17.87
C LEU A 661 12.64 -7.54 -19.25
N PHE A 662 13.84 -7.84 -19.75
CA PHE A 662 14.01 -8.46 -21.06
C PHE A 662 13.34 -9.82 -21.14
N GLU A 663 13.60 -10.70 -20.16
CA GLU A 663 13.01 -12.03 -20.10
C GLU A 663 11.48 -11.92 -20.00
N ALA A 664 10.96 -11.03 -19.15
CA ALA A 664 9.51 -10.86 -18.96
C ALA A 664 8.77 -10.22 -20.15
N LEU A 665 9.42 -9.38 -20.97
CA LEU A 665 8.79 -8.75 -22.16
C LEU A 665 8.97 -9.55 -23.45
N PHE A 666 10.05 -10.33 -23.59
CA PHE A 666 10.46 -10.91 -24.88
C PHE A 666 10.72 -12.43 -24.86
N ASN A 667 10.90 -13.06 -23.70
CA ASN A 667 11.20 -14.50 -23.59
C ASN A 667 10.18 -15.30 -22.76
N GLY A 668 9.21 -14.66 -22.10
CA GLY A 668 8.10 -15.36 -21.46
C GLY A 668 7.26 -16.10 -22.50
N ASP A 669 6.73 -17.28 -22.14
CA ASP A 669 5.87 -18.07 -23.02
C ASP A 669 4.74 -17.21 -23.61
N GLU A 670 4.49 -17.36 -24.90
CA GLU A 670 3.40 -16.65 -25.57
C GLU A 670 2.08 -16.97 -24.86
N PRO A 671 1.23 -15.96 -24.55
CA PRO A 671 -0.10 -16.23 -24.02
C PRO A 671 -0.87 -17.04 -25.07
N MET A 672 -1.13 -18.30 -24.75
CA MET A 672 -1.86 -19.23 -25.62
C MET A 672 -3.22 -18.64 -26.00
N ASP A 673 -3.34 -18.33 -27.30
CA ASP A 673 -4.54 -18.14 -28.10
C ASP A 673 -5.66 -17.25 -27.48
N MET A 674 -5.71 -15.98 -27.89
CA MET A 674 -6.93 -15.17 -27.76
C MET A 674 -7.75 -15.24 -29.05
N SER A 675 -8.46 -16.35 -29.23
CA SER A 675 -9.54 -16.54 -30.20
C SER A 675 -10.91 -16.17 -29.61
#